data_AF-A0A960SPX1-F1
#
_entry.id   AF-A0A960SPX1-F1
#
_cell.length_a   1.000
_cell.length_b   1.000
_cell.length_c   1.000
_cell.angle_alpha   90.00
_cell.angle_beta   90.00
_cell.angle_gamma   90.00
#
_symmetry.space_group_name_H-M   'P 1'
#
loop_
_entity.id
_entity.type
_entity.pdbx_description
1 polymer ?
#
loop_
_entity_poly.entity_id
_entity_poly.type
_entity_poly.pdbx_seq_one_letter_code
_entity_poly.pdbx_strand_id
1 'polypeptide(L)'
;MNAIAPRFLLPVPLAATIASTALAAVSVVDEGVPDPISLTLSYAEPHWLDLHDSRLPGGGIRVNYLEAYCRAGSTDADWVQHTVIPHHTEVLARSPDGKTLRLRDTLEDGVTVEHTITANGDEVDFRLVAHNPGLERSEAHWAQPCVRLGDFTGFTAPGNAPEDYLPRCFIFLNGRLTRLSGIQPWATEARYTPGQVWCPAEVPRTDVNPRPLSPLVPDNGLIGAFSGDGKLLFATAWEPYQELFQGVIRCLHSDFRLGGLQPGETRRIHGKIYVMTNDVPLLIERYAKDFPEQQRVPIDVAPPDEAGRSASEGAPSDRVLAFYYPWYGNPAADGRYANWNHPVAVRNEPPRAFPGGDDIGANFFPAAGCYSVNDPEVLHEHMRELRRAGVGVICASWWGKDTYTDRALPGLFQAAEQAGIKINFHLEPFPGRNAATSAEAIEYLVGKYGKSPACHRLPSHGNRPVFFVYDSYLLPAVEWSSVLTPEGSRTIRGTEADAVVVGLWVKEHEERFMLEGGFDGFYTYFASDGFTYGSTTANWPPLAEWARAHDKLFIPCVAPGYIDLRIRPWNDRNTRDREHGAYYDRMWSAALEVEPELVAITSFNEWHEGTQIEPAVPKTIPGFTYLDYWPREPAWYLDRTAHWVRQFDAR
;
A
#
# COMPACT_ATOMS: atom_id res chain seq x y z
N MET A 1 10.51 -87.20 -12.30
CA MET A 1 10.89 -88.45 -11.62
C MET A 1 11.25 -88.11 -10.18
N ASN A 2 10.49 -88.67 -9.25
CA ASN A 2 10.73 -88.96 -7.82
C ASN A 2 11.74 -88.08 -7.06
N ALA A 3 11.32 -87.21 -6.15
CA ALA A 3 10.75 -87.46 -4.82
C ALA A 3 11.80 -87.75 -3.72
N ILE A 4 11.42 -87.31 -2.51
CA ILE A 4 11.83 -87.80 -1.18
C ILE A 4 12.88 -86.94 -0.44
N ALA A 5 12.34 -86.12 0.48
CA ALA A 5 12.96 -85.66 1.73
C ALA A 5 13.25 -86.87 2.66
N PRO A 6 14.12 -86.82 3.70
CA PRO A 6 13.71 -86.14 4.94
C PRO A 6 14.82 -85.64 5.92
N ARG A 7 14.40 -84.66 6.73
CA ARG A 7 14.55 -84.50 8.21
C ARG A 7 15.92 -84.31 8.89
N PHE A 8 15.98 -83.15 9.58
CA PHE A 8 16.39 -82.87 10.97
C PHE A 8 17.73 -83.41 11.51
N LEU A 9 18.64 -82.50 11.89
CA LEU A 9 18.99 -82.17 13.29
C LEU A 9 20.11 -81.11 13.34
N LEU A 10 19.89 -80.08 14.18
CA LEU A 10 20.85 -79.08 14.69
C LEU A 10 21.88 -79.75 15.64
N PRO A 11 22.96 -79.08 16.15
CA PRO A 11 23.35 -77.65 16.04
C PRO A 11 24.85 -77.35 15.69
N VAL A 12 25.10 -76.10 15.22
CA VAL A 12 26.16 -75.10 15.58
C VAL A 12 27.60 -75.62 15.89
N PRO A 13 28.70 -75.12 15.27
CA PRO A 13 29.13 -73.72 15.45
C PRO A 13 29.96 -73.02 14.32
N LEU A 14 30.10 -71.70 14.53
CA LEU A 14 31.21 -70.78 14.16
C LEU A 14 31.68 -70.72 12.70
N ALA A 15 31.41 -69.60 12.01
CA ALA A 15 32.34 -68.46 11.91
C ALA A 15 31.96 -67.50 10.76
N ALA A 16 32.19 -66.22 11.04
CA ALA A 16 32.64 -65.15 10.14
C ALA A 16 31.74 -64.63 8.99
N THR A 17 31.34 -63.36 9.22
CA THR A 17 31.17 -62.23 8.27
C THR A 17 29.96 -62.24 7.32
N ILE A 18 29.11 -61.21 7.43
CA ILE A 18 28.83 -60.21 6.38
C ILE A 18 28.08 -59.03 7.04
N ALA A 19 28.35 -57.85 6.49
CA ALA A 19 27.94 -56.53 6.95
C ALA A 19 26.43 -56.33 7.16
N SER A 20 26.10 -55.51 8.15
CA SER A 20 24.82 -54.81 8.26
C SER A 20 25.09 -53.44 8.87
N THR A 21 24.94 -52.40 8.05
CA THR A 21 24.95 -50.99 8.48
C THR A 21 23.74 -50.74 9.37
N ALA A 22 23.99 -50.59 10.67
CA ALA A 22 22.98 -50.17 11.63
C ALA A 22 22.73 -48.67 11.48
N LEU A 23 21.44 -48.29 11.47
CA LEU A 23 20.98 -46.92 11.65
C LEU A 23 21.54 -46.36 12.95
N ALA A 24 22.38 -45.33 12.86
CA ALA A 24 22.62 -44.42 13.96
C ALA A 24 21.45 -43.44 14.02
N ALA A 25 20.72 -43.43 15.14
CA ALA A 25 19.81 -42.35 15.45
C ALA A 25 20.64 -41.06 15.53
N VAL A 26 20.47 -40.19 14.54
CA VAL A 26 20.97 -38.82 14.60
C VAL A 26 20.09 -38.11 15.62
N SER A 27 20.66 -37.80 16.78
CA SER A 27 20.09 -36.81 17.68
C SER A 27 19.98 -35.51 16.90
N VAL A 28 18.75 -35.09 16.61
CA VAL A 28 18.47 -33.73 16.18
C VAL A 28 18.99 -32.84 17.30
N VAL A 29 20.09 -32.14 17.04
CA VAL A 29 20.48 -31.01 17.86
C VAL A 29 19.40 -29.99 17.62
N ASP A 30 18.61 -29.70 18.64
CA ASP A 30 17.71 -28.57 18.67
C ASP A 30 18.61 -27.33 18.52
N GLU A 31 18.72 -26.78 17.30
CA GLU A 31 19.25 -25.43 17.13
C GLU A 31 18.22 -24.50 17.78
N GLY A 32 18.37 -24.33 19.09
CA GLY A 32 17.52 -23.50 19.90
C GLY A 32 17.36 -22.12 19.27
N VAL A 33 16.15 -21.59 19.36
CA VAL A 33 15.83 -20.20 19.00
C VAL A 33 16.89 -19.30 19.65
N PRO A 34 17.67 -18.52 18.88
CA PRO A 34 18.69 -17.65 19.45
C PRO A 34 18.02 -16.70 20.45
N ASP A 35 18.65 -16.53 21.62
CA ASP A 35 18.11 -15.63 22.65
C ASP A 35 17.83 -14.24 22.05
N PRO A 36 16.76 -13.55 22.49
CA PRO A 36 16.42 -12.22 22.00
C PRO A 36 17.41 -11.15 22.52
N ILE A 37 17.68 -10.13 21.70
CA ILE A 37 18.53 -8.97 22.05
C ILE A 37 18.02 -8.34 23.37
N SER A 38 18.95 -7.95 24.23
CA SER A 38 18.66 -7.29 25.51
C SER A 38 19.71 -6.22 25.78
N LEU A 39 19.42 -5.01 25.27
CA LEU A 39 20.36 -3.89 25.29
C LEU A 39 20.64 -3.40 26.71
N THR A 40 21.88 -3.00 26.98
CA THR A 40 22.25 -2.22 28.18
C THR A 40 23.00 -0.97 27.77
N LEU A 41 23.07 0.01 28.67
CA LEU A 41 23.59 1.35 28.41
C LEU A 41 24.82 1.62 29.28
N SER A 42 25.81 2.29 28.70
CA SER A 42 26.82 3.01 29.47
C SER A 42 27.03 4.42 28.92
N TYR A 43 27.53 5.31 29.77
CA TYR A 43 27.80 6.70 29.40
C TYR A 43 29.22 7.10 29.79
N ALA A 44 29.96 7.65 28.83
CA ALA A 44 31.29 8.22 29.01
C ALA A 44 31.27 9.71 28.63
N GLU A 45 31.87 10.53 29.48
CA GLU A 45 32.00 11.96 29.22
C GLU A 45 32.91 12.21 27.99
N PRO A 46 32.68 13.30 27.23
CA PRO A 46 31.69 14.34 27.49
C PRO A 46 30.25 13.99 27.07
N HIS A 47 30.06 13.18 26.01
CA HIS A 47 28.73 12.91 25.44
C HIS A 47 28.67 11.58 24.64
N TRP A 48 29.22 10.50 25.18
CA TRP A 48 29.20 9.18 24.56
C TRP A 48 28.23 8.23 25.24
N LEU A 49 27.17 7.86 24.53
CA LEU A 49 26.22 6.81 24.92
C LEU A 49 26.57 5.52 24.16
N ASP A 50 26.83 4.44 24.90
CA ASP A 50 27.13 3.13 24.33
C ASP A 50 25.97 2.16 24.60
N LEU A 51 25.50 1.50 23.54
CA LEU A 51 24.49 0.44 23.58
C LEU A 51 25.20 -0.90 23.47
N HIS A 52 25.04 -1.77 24.48
CA HIS A 52 25.77 -3.04 24.58
C HIS A 52 24.84 -4.23 24.39
N ASP A 53 25.26 -5.15 23.53
CA ASP A 53 24.81 -6.54 23.47
C ASP A 53 25.83 -7.34 22.64
N SER A 54 26.26 -8.51 23.13
CA SER A 54 27.30 -9.31 22.49
C SER A 54 26.93 -9.81 21.09
N ARG A 55 25.65 -9.78 20.72
CA ARG A 55 25.16 -10.15 19.39
C ARG A 55 25.28 -9.02 18.37
N LEU A 56 25.56 -7.79 18.80
CA LEU A 56 25.76 -6.66 17.89
C LEU A 56 27.13 -6.79 17.22
N PRO A 57 27.23 -6.56 15.90
CA PRO A 57 28.52 -6.46 15.25
C PRO A 57 29.34 -5.34 15.90
N GLY A 58 30.58 -5.67 16.32
CA GLY A 58 31.44 -4.76 17.11
C GLY A 58 31.22 -4.79 18.62
N GLY A 59 30.26 -5.58 19.12
CA GLY A 59 29.96 -5.71 20.56
C GLY A 59 29.09 -4.58 21.13
N GLY A 60 28.76 -3.57 20.32
CA GLY A 60 27.91 -2.45 20.70
C GLY A 60 27.73 -1.42 19.60
N ILE A 61 26.85 -0.45 19.84
CA ILE A 61 26.67 0.74 18.99
C ILE A 61 26.97 1.97 19.83
N ARG A 62 27.88 2.81 19.34
CA ARG A 62 28.28 4.05 20.02
C ARG A 62 27.56 5.24 19.40
N VAL A 63 27.01 6.11 20.24
CA VAL A 63 26.33 7.35 19.85
C VAL A 63 27.09 8.52 20.46
N ASN A 64 27.52 9.49 19.64
CA ASN A 64 27.88 10.81 20.13
C ASN A 64 26.55 11.50 20.47
N TYR A 65 26.08 11.29 21.69
CA TYR A 65 24.74 11.61 22.12
C TYR A 65 24.66 13.10 22.42
N LEU A 66 24.02 13.86 21.53
CA LEU A 66 23.95 15.33 21.54
C LEU A 66 25.29 15.96 21.19
N GLU A 67 25.81 15.61 20.01
CA GLU A 67 27.00 16.22 19.42
C GLU A 67 26.90 17.74 19.37
N ALA A 68 25.69 18.26 19.11
CA ALA A 68 25.44 19.69 19.04
C ALA A 68 23.99 20.02 19.40
N TYR A 69 23.81 21.19 20.01
CA TYR A 69 22.59 21.98 19.95
C TYR A 69 22.81 23.11 18.96
N CYS A 70 21.81 23.43 18.14
CA CYS A 70 22.00 24.24 16.94
C CYS A 70 21.01 25.40 16.87
N ARG A 71 21.50 26.53 16.34
CA ARG A 71 20.71 27.73 16.02
C ARG A 71 19.91 27.56 14.74
N ALA A 72 18.87 28.39 14.59
CA ALA A 72 18.12 28.48 13.34
C ALA A 72 18.98 28.98 12.17
N GLY A 73 18.55 28.72 10.94
CA GLY A 73 19.17 29.32 9.75
C GLY A 73 20.53 28.69 9.41
N SER A 74 20.73 27.43 9.79
CA SER A 74 22.03 26.77 9.76
C SER A 74 22.53 26.39 8.37
N THR A 75 21.68 26.33 7.33
CA THR A 75 22.03 25.73 6.03
C THR A 75 23.23 26.40 5.34
N ASP A 76 23.40 27.71 5.52
CA ASP A 76 24.52 28.48 4.93
C ASP A 76 25.48 29.05 5.98
N ALA A 77 25.21 28.80 7.26
CA ALA A 77 25.96 29.35 8.37
C ALA A 77 27.22 28.53 8.72
N ASP A 78 28.18 29.16 9.39
CA ASP A 78 29.36 28.46 9.88
C ASP A 78 29.01 27.54 11.05
N TRP A 79 29.43 26.27 10.94
CA TRP A 79 29.10 25.25 11.93
C TRP A 79 29.58 25.63 13.35
N VAL A 80 30.83 26.07 13.48
CA VAL A 80 31.45 26.31 14.79
C VAL A 80 31.20 27.74 15.25
N GLN A 81 31.28 28.72 14.34
CA GLN A 81 31.18 30.14 14.71
C GLN A 81 29.73 30.59 14.91
N HIS A 82 28.75 29.91 14.32
CA HIS A 82 27.35 30.32 14.38
C HIS A 82 26.38 29.21 14.78
N THR A 83 26.41 28.06 14.11
CA THR A 83 25.36 27.03 14.28
C THR A 83 25.36 26.45 15.69
N VAL A 84 26.50 26.00 16.21
CA VAL A 84 26.55 25.27 17.47
C VAL A 84 26.39 26.20 18.69
N ILE A 85 25.53 25.80 19.62
CA ILE A 85 25.39 26.35 20.97
C ILE A 85 26.16 25.43 21.92
N PRO A 86 27.18 25.94 22.63
CA PRO A 86 27.86 25.19 23.68
C PRO A 86 26.88 24.70 24.75
N HIS A 87 27.11 23.49 25.25
CA HIS A 87 26.32 22.91 26.34
C HIS A 87 27.23 22.10 27.26
N HIS A 88 26.74 21.84 28.47
CA HIS A 88 27.36 20.96 29.46
C HIS A 88 26.37 19.87 29.87
N THR A 89 26.83 18.62 29.87
CA THR A 89 26.03 17.46 30.26
C THR A 89 26.41 16.95 31.64
N GLU A 90 25.41 16.76 32.49
CA GLU A 90 25.51 16.16 33.82
C GLU A 90 24.83 14.79 33.85
N VAL A 91 25.49 13.79 34.43
CA VAL A 91 24.88 12.48 34.70
C VAL A 91 24.14 12.55 36.04
N LEU A 92 22.81 12.49 36.01
CA LEU A 92 21.98 12.57 37.21
C LEU A 92 21.83 11.21 37.91
N ALA A 93 21.64 10.14 37.13
CA ALA A 93 21.44 8.78 37.67
C ALA A 93 21.77 7.69 36.66
N ARG A 94 22.19 6.53 37.16
CA ARG A 94 22.40 5.28 36.39
C ARG A 94 21.77 4.13 37.17
N SER A 95 20.97 3.30 36.51
CA SER A 95 20.49 2.07 37.15
C SER A 95 21.62 1.03 37.22
N PRO A 96 21.71 0.22 38.29
CA PRO A 96 22.76 -0.80 38.42
C PRO A 96 22.73 -1.89 37.33
N ASP A 97 21.57 -2.14 36.74
CA ASP A 97 21.38 -3.10 35.63
C ASP A 97 21.73 -2.53 34.26
N GLY A 98 22.14 -1.25 34.18
CA GLY A 98 22.46 -0.56 32.94
C GLY A 98 21.24 -0.32 32.04
N LYS A 99 20.01 -0.48 32.53
CA LYS A 99 18.80 -0.29 31.73
C LYS A 99 18.31 1.16 31.67
N THR A 100 18.65 2.01 32.62
CA THR A 100 18.18 3.40 32.67
C THR A 100 19.32 4.38 32.97
N LEU A 101 19.35 5.47 32.21
CA LEU A 101 20.26 6.59 32.36
C LEU A 101 19.46 7.89 32.42
N ARG A 102 19.77 8.78 33.38
CA ARG A 102 19.22 10.13 33.43
C ARG A 102 20.32 11.17 33.31
N LEU A 103 20.16 12.11 32.38
CA LEU A 103 21.11 13.18 32.10
C LEU A 103 20.42 14.54 32.19
N ARG A 104 21.21 15.60 32.37
CA ARG A 104 20.76 16.98 32.17
C ARG A 104 21.78 17.73 31.33
N ASP A 105 21.33 18.33 30.25
CA ASP A 105 22.10 19.30 29.49
C ASP A 105 21.73 20.72 29.91
N THR A 106 22.73 21.57 30.03
CA THR A 106 22.56 23.03 30.22
C THR A 106 23.27 23.75 29.08
N LEU A 107 22.51 24.46 28.25
CA LEU A 107 23.02 25.22 27.11
C LEU A 107 23.54 26.58 27.58
N GLU A 108 24.47 27.16 26.81
CA GLU A 108 25.02 28.50 27.07
C GLU A 108 23.94 29.59 27.09
N ASP A 109 22.85 29.41 26.34
CA ASP A 109 21.71 30.33 26.32
C ASP A 109 20.72 30.11 27.49
N GLY A 110 21.03 29.19 28.40
CA GLY A 110 20.29 28.94 29.64
C GLY A 110 19.20 27.87 29.56
N VAL A 111 18.92 27.30 28.39
CA VAL A 111 17.99 26.17 28.29
C VAL A 111 18.55 24.95 29.02
N THR A 112 17.66 24.27 29.75
CA THR A 112 17.95 22.97 30.37
C THR A 112 17.19 21.88 29.64
N VAL A 113 17.82 20.73 29.41
CA VAL A 113 17.17 19.56 28.83
C VAL A 113 17.41 18.36 29.73
N GLU A 114 16.34 17.80 30.29
CA GLU A 114 16.43 16.56 31.08
C GLU A 114 16.15 15.36 30.19
N HIS A 115 16.99 14.34 30.28
CA HIS A 115 16.92 13.12 29.47
C HIS A 115 16.66 11.93 30.38
N THR A 116 15.69 11.09 30.01
CA THR A 116 15.53 9.75 30.56
C THR A 116 15.65 8.76 29.41
N ILE A 117 16.68 7.92 29.47
CA ILE A 117 17.05 6.97 28.43
C ILE A 117 16.89 5.57 29.00
N THR A 118 16.08 4.74 28.36
CA THR A 118 15.74 3.40 28.85
C THR A 118 16.01 2.37 27.77
N ALA A 119 16.95 1.45 28.02
CA ALA A 119 17.12 0.27 27.19
C ALA A 119 16.12 -0.80 27.58
N ASN A 120 15.45 -1.36 26.59
CA ASN A 120 14.55 -2.50 26.74
C ASN A 120 15.19 -3.74 26.10
N GLY A 121 14.40 -4.62 25.47
CA GLY A 121 14.90 -5.77 24.72
C GLY A 121 15.78 -5.32 23.55
N ASP A 122 15.14 -5.12 22.40
CA ASP A 122 15.77 -4.76 21.13
C ASP A 122 15.57 -3.28 20.76
N GLU A 123 15.30 -2.42 21.75
CA GLU A 123 15.10 -0.98 21.56
C GLU A 123 15.63 -0.14 22.74
N VAL A 124 15.82 1.16 22.48
CA VAL A 124 16.10 2.18 23.48
C VAL A 124 15.10 3.32 23.33
N ASP A 125 14.40 3.66 24.40
CA ASP A 125 13.44 4.77 24.50
C ASP A 125 14.11 6.01 25.10
N PHE A 126 13.88 7.16 24.49
CA PHE A 126 14.40 8.46 24.92
C PHE A 126 13.22 9.38 25.25
N ARG A 127 13.17 9.93 26.47
CA ARG A 127 12.20 10.93 26.91
C ARG A 127 12.90 12.18 27.40
N LEU A 128 12.66 13.28 26.70
CA LEU A 128 13.32 14.56 26.92
C LEU A 128 12.32 15.63 27.34
N VAL A 129 12.74 16.48 28.26
CA VAL A 129 12.01 17.68 28.67
C VAL A 129 12.97 18.86 28.58
N ALA A 130 12.80 19.68 27.55
CA ALA A 130 13.52 20.93 27.38
C ALA A 130 12.75 22.08 28.04
N HIS A 131 13.41 22.93 28.80
CA HIS A 131 12.81 24.08 29.46
C HIS A 131 13.70 25.30 29.34
N ASN A 132 13.10 26.43 28.97
CA ASN A 132 13.75 27.74 28.99
C ASN A 132 13.36 28.47 30.29
N PRO A 133 14.24 28.52 31.31
CA PRO A 133 14.00 29.26 32.55
C PRO A 133 14.30 30.76 32.42
N GLY A 134 14.85 31.20 31.28
CA GLY A 134 15.29 32.57 31.05
C GLY A 134 14.15 33.54 30.76
N LEU A 135 14.53 34.81 30.62
CA LEU A 135 13.63 35.92 30.26
C LEU A 135 13.64 36.21 28.75
N GLU A 136 14.56 35.61 28.01
CA GLU A 136 14.73 35.77 26.57
C GLU A 136 14.37 34.47 25.84
N ARG A 137 13.99 34.60 24.58
CA ARG A 137 13.77 33.44 23.71
C ARG A 137 15.11 32.73 23.48
N SER A 138 15.10 31.39 23.60
CA SER A 138 16.26 30.56 23.28
C SER A 138 16.49 30.48 21.77
N GLU A 139 17.76 30.46 21.38
CA GLU A 139 18.16 30.27 20.00
C GLU A 139 18.31 28.79 19.62
N ALA A 140 18.25 27.87 20.59
CA ALA A 140 18.30 26.42 20.37
C ALA A 140 17.07 25.93 19.58
N HIS A 141 17.29 25.59 18.31
CA HIS A 141 16.23 25.11 17.41
C HIS A 141 16.22 23.61 17.20
N TRP A 142 17.37 22.96 17.27
CA TRP A 142 17.47 21.52 17.05
C TRP A 142 18.73 20.97 17.69
N ALA A 143 18.81 19.65 17.82
CA ALA A 143 20.00 18.99 18.36
C ALA A 143 20.27 17.66 17.65
N GLN A 144 21.55 17.29 17.63
CA GLN A 144 22.07 16.25 16.76
C GLN A 144 22.64 15.06 17.56
N PRO A 145 21.92 13.93 17.66
CA PRO A 145 22.50 12.66 18.06
C PRO A 145 23.20 11.99 16.86
N CYS A 146 24.44 11.53 17.07
CA CYS A 146 25.30 11.08 15.99
C CYS A 146 25.68 9.60 16.17
N VAL A 147 24.96 8.71 15.50
CA VAL A 147 25.05 7.26 15.70
C VAL A 147 26.18 6.67 14.84
N ARG A 148 27.19 6.03 15.45
CA ARG A 148 28.30 5.37 14.74
C ARG A 148 27.89 3.96 14.32
N LEU A 149 27.88 3.71 13.01
CA LEU A 149 27.42 2.44 12.44
C LEU A 149 28.48 1.70 11.62
N GLY A 150 29.74 2.14 11.67
CA GLY A 150 30.85 1.49 10.94
C GLY A 150 30.95 -0.01 11.25
N ASP A 151 31.12 -0.37 12.52
CA ASP A 151 31.22 -1.78 12.91
C ASP A 151 29.92 -2.56 12.63
N PHE A 152 28.77 -1.96 12.93
CA PHE A 152 27.45 -2.54 12.68
C PHE A 152 27.27 -2.94 11.21
N THR A 153 27.63 -2.05 10.29
CA THR A 153 27.50 -2.25 8.83
C THR A 153 28.64 -3.07 8.20
N GLY A 154 29.63 -3.50 8.99
CA GLY A 154 30.76 -4.34 8.56
C GLY A 154 32.00 -3.57 8.09
N PHE A 155 32.10 -2.27 8.37
CA PHE A 155 33.20 -1.40 7.99
C PHE A 155 33.98 -0.93 9.23
N THR A 156 34.77 -1.84 9.80
CA THR A 156 35.45 -1.71 11.11
C THR A 156 36.78 -0.94 11.09
N ALA A 157 37.47 -0.90 9.95
CA ALA A 157 38.74 -0.17 9.81
C ALA A 157 38.48 1.31 9.45
N PRO A 158 39.33 2.28 9.84
CA PRO A 158 39.29 3.63 9.28
C PRO A 158 39.57 3.54 7.77
N GLY A 159 38.50 3.42 6.99
CA GLY A 159 38.58 3.44 5.54
C GLY A 159 38.61 4.89 5.10
N ASN A 160 39.39 5.17 4.06
CA ASN A 160 39.48 6.51 3.46
C ASN A 160 38.21 6.92 2.69
N ALA A 161 37.12 6.15 2.78
CA ALA A 161 35.87 6.34 2.03
C ALA A 161 34.68 6.46 3.02
N PRO A 162 34.26 7.69 3.38
CA PRO A 162 33.19 7.91 4.36
C PRO A 162 31.79 7.45 3.91
N GLU A 163 31.66 7.00 2.66
CA GLU A 163 30.40 6.63 1.99
C GLU A 163 30.28 5.12 1.70
N ASP A 164 31.25 4.31 2.09
CA ASP A 164 31.25 2.85 1.82
C ASP A 164 30.07 2.10 2.46
N TYR A 165 29.57 2.61 3.58
CA TYR A 165 28.41 2.07 4.30
C TYR A 165 27.04 2.46 3.71
N LEU A 166 26.95 3.42 2.78
CA LEU A 166 25.67 3.89 2.23
C LEU A 166 24.77 2.81 1.61
N PRO A 167 25.30 1.76 0.93
CA PRO A 167 24.47 0.65 0.45
C PRO A 167 23.75 -0.10 1.58
N ARG A 168 24.26 -0.01 2.82
CA ARG A 168 23.64 -0.61 4.00
C ARG A 168 22.64 0.32 4.67
N CYS A 169 22.64 1.61 4.37
CA CYS A 169 21.78 2.60 5.01
C CYS A 169 20.48 2.80 4.22
N PHE A 170 19.43 3.24 4.89
CA PHE A 170 18.15 3.56 4.27
C PHE A 170 17.43 4.75 4.93
N ILE A 171 16.58 5.41 4.15
CA ILE A 171 15.48 6.29 4.58
C ILE A 171 14.21 5.89 3.82
N PHE A 172 13.08 6.52 4.13
CA PHE A 172 11.84 6.35 3.38
C PHE A 172 11.60 7.51 2.41
N LEU A 173 11.44 7.17 1.14
CA LEU A 173 11.09 8.10 0.07
C LEU A 173 9.97 7.50 -0.78
N ASN A 174 8.92 8.29 -1.04
CA ASN A 174 7.74 7.88 -1.81
C ASN A 174 7.16 6.54 -1.31
N GLY A 175 7.07 6.42 0.01
CA GLY A 175 6.58 5.27 0.75
C GLY A 175 7.54 4.08 0.79
N ARG A 176 8.72 4.10 0.16
CA ARG A 176 9.61 2.93 0.07
C ARG A 176 10.87 3.11 0.92
N LEU A 177 11.30 2.02 1.55
CA LEU A 177 12.66 1.91 2.05
C LEU A 177 13.63 2.06 0.87
N THR A 178 14.38 3.15 0.85
CA THR A 178 15.30 3.51 -0.22
C THR A 178 16.72 3.49 0.32
N ARG A 179 17.58 2.68 -0.30
CA ARG A 179 19.00 2.61 0.06
C ARG A 179 19.69 3.93 -0.26
N LEU A 180 20.51 4.45 0.66
CA LEU A 180 21.16 5.76 0.47
C LEU A 180 22.00 5.80 -0.82
N SER A 181 22.71 4.72 -1.14
CA SER A 181 23.49 4.61 -2.39
C SER A 181 22.66 4.66 -3.67
N GLY A 182 21.35 4.42 -3.59
CA GLY A 182 20.42 4.42 -4.74
C GLY A 182 19.62 5.71 -4.89
N ILE A 183 19.76 6.68 -3.97
CA ILE A 183 18.99 7.92 -4.00
C ILE A 183 19.53 8.83 -5.10
N GLN A 184 18.62 9.27 -5.97
CA GLN A 184 18.89 10.27 -7.01
C GLN A 184 17.74 11.28 -7.09
N PRO A 185 18.01 12.57 -7.33
CA PRO A 185 19.36 13.16 -7.46
C PRO A 185 20.09 13.22 -6.10
N TRP A 186 21.42 13.03 -6.12
CA TRP A 186 22.30 13.25 -4.97
C TRP A 186 22.84 14.69 -5.01
N ALA A 187 22.74 15.42 -3.90
CA ALA A 187 23.20 16.80 -3.86
C ALA A 187 24.71 16.83 -3.59
N THR A 188 25.44 17.70 -4.28
CA THR A 188 26.91 17.80 -4.14
C THR A 188 27.39 19.18 -3.73
N GLU A 189 26.49 20.16 -3.66
CA GLU A 189 26.81 21.55 -3.35
C GLU A 189 26.26 21.93 -1.97
N ALA A 190 27.14 22.46 -1.12
CA ALA A 190 26.83 23.09 0.17
C ALA A 190 28.10 23.74 0.73
N ARG A 191 27.99 24.38 1.90
CA ARG A 191 29.12 24.94 2.63
C ARG A 191 30.16 23.87 3.03
N TYR A 192 29.71 22.71 3.49
CA TYR A 192 30.59 21.59 3.87
C TYR A 192 30.24 20.34 3.08
N THR A 193 31.25 19.62 2.58
CA THR A 193 31.12 18.32 1.89
C THR A 193 32.18 17.34 2.42
N PRO A 194 31.99 16.00 2.33
CA PRO A 194 30.83 15.26 1.81
C PRO A 194 29.67 15.19 2.81
N GLY A 195 28.61 14.40 2.54
CA GLY A 195 27.42 14.28 3.39
C GLY A 195 26.13 14.54 2.62
N GLN A 196 24.98 14.19 3.21
CA GLN A 196 23.67 14.41 2.58
C GLN A 196 22.57 14.62 3.62
N VAL A 197 21.82 15.70 3.47
CA VAL A 197 20.71 16.10 4.34
C VAL A 197 19.38 15.89 3.61
N TRP A 198 18.36 15.42 4.32
CA TRP A 198 16.97 15.37 3.88
C TRP A 198 16.11 16.16 4.86
N CYS A 199 15.51 17.23 4.35
CA CYS A 199 14.70 18.17 5.12
C CYS A 199 13.21 17.76 5.06
N PRO A 200 12.52 17.62 6.20
CA PRO A 200 11.06 17.45 6.28
C PRO A 200 10.32 18.62 5.61
N ALA A 201 9.06 18.41 5.25
CA ALA A 201 8.27 19.45 4.57
C ALA A 201 7.97 20.65 5.48
N GLU A 202 7.85 20.40 6.78
CA GLU A 202 7.42 21.36 7.80
C GLU A 202 8.60 22.18 8.36
N VAL A 203 9.83 21.77 8.06
CA VAL A 203 11.06 22.45 8.48
C VAL A 203 11.51 23.39 7.35
N PRO A 204 11.81 24.66 7.65
CA PRO A 204 12.38 25.56 6.66
C PRO A 204 13.67 24.98 6.09
N ARG A 205 13.79 24.89 4.77
CA ARG A 205 14.99 24.36 4.10
C ARG A 205 16.26 25.20 4.33
N THR A 206 16.10 26.42 4.84
CA THR A 206 17.20 27.29 5.30
C THR A 206 17.66 26.97 6.72
N ASP A 207 16.96 26.08 7.42
CA ASP A 207 17.15 25.72 8.81
C ASP A 207 17.56 24.25 8.96
N VAL A 208 18.56 23.79 8.23
CA VAL A 208 19.08 22.42 8.33
C VAL A 208 20.60 22.43 8.34
N ASN A 209 21.23 21.29 8.53
CA ASN A 209 22.68 21.14 8.58
C ASN A 209 23.33 21.70 7.30
N PRO A 210 24.47 22.44 7.40
CA PRO A 210 25.15 23.09 6.27
C PRO A 210 25.86 22.16 5.28
N ARG A 211 25.34 20.95 5.10
CA ARG A 211 25.80 19.88 4.19
C ARG A 211 24.87 19.78 2.98
N PRO A 212 25.22 19.05 1.91
CA PRO A 212 24.41 18.98 0.70
C PRO A 212 22.96 18.61 0.97
N LEU A 213 22.06 19.53 0.67
CA LEU A 213 20.64 19.39 0.94
C LEU A 213 19.94 18.73 -0.25
N SER A 214 19.38 17.55 -0.02
CA SER A 214 18.61 16.82 -1.04
C SER A 214 17.38 17.64 -1.43
N PRO A 215 17.04 17.74 -2.73
CA PRO A 215 15.75 18.28 -3.15
C PRO A 215 14.59 17.35 -2.78
N LEU A 216 14.87 16.09 -2.42
CA LEU A 216 13.86 15.13 -2.00
C LEU A 216 13.48 15.34 -0.54
N VAL A 217 12.18 15.19 -0.27
CA VAL A 217 11.61 15.28 1.08
C VAL A 217 11.42 13.87 1.62
N PRO A 218 11.95 13.53 2.81
CA PRO A 218 11.76 12.22 3.41
C PRO A 218 10.28 12.05 3.80
N ASP A 219 9.76 10.81 3.73
CA ASP A 219 8.36 10.57 4.09
C ASP A 219 8.08 10.74 5.58
N ASN A 220 9.09 10.49 6.41
CA ASN A 220 9.01 10.44 7.86
C ASN A 220 10.40 10.63 8.50
N GLY A 221 10.49 10.60 9.84
CA GLY A 221 11.74 10.80 10.60
C GLY A 221 12.58 9.55 10.85
N LEU A 222 12.31 8.45 10.14
CA LEU A 222 13.02 7.17 10.31
C LEU A 222 14.21 7.03 9.37
N ILE A 223 15.39 6.81 9.94
CA ILE A 223 16.64 6.52 9.22
C ILE A 223 17.33 5.31 9.85
N GLY A 224 17.96 4.46 9.05
CA GLY A 224 18.54 3.22 9.57
C GLY A 224 19.59 2.58 8.69
N ALA A 225 20.10 1.44 9.15
CA ALA A 225 21.05 0.62 8.43
C ALA A 225 20.85 -0.87 8.71
N PHE A 226 21.31 -1.72 7.79
CA PHE A 226 21.35 -3.16 7.97
C PHE A 226 22.75 -3.59 8.40
N SER A 227 22.84 -4.64 9.21
CA SER A 227 24.14 -5.17 9.64
C SER A 227 24.95 -5.69 8.46
N GLY A 228 26.27 -5.79 8.63
CA GLY A 228 27.17 -6.28 7.57
C GLY A 228 26.78 -7.67 7.02
N ASP A 229 26.28 -8.55 7.89
CA ASP A 229 25.78 -9.89 7.55
C ASP A 229 24.29 -9.90 7.13
N GLY A 230 23.60 -8.77 7.23
CA GLY A 230 22.19 -8.61 6.87
C GLY A 230 21.19 -9.27 7.83
N LYS A 231 21.62 -9.77 8.99
CA LYS A 231 20.73 -10.45 9.96
C LYS A 231 20.01 -9.49 10.91
N LEU A 232 20.59 -8.33 11.18
CA LEU A 232 20.02 -7.31 12.04
C LEU A 232 19.75 -6.04 11.25
N LEU A 233 18.85 -5.22 11.77
CA LEU A 233 18.69 -3.83 11.35
C LEU A 233 18.79 -2.90 12.56
N PHE A 234 19.30 -1.71 12.29
CA PHE A 234 19.32 -0.55 13.16
C PHE A 234 18.39 0.51 12.57
N ALA A 235 17.60 1.19 13.38
CA ALA A 235 16.89 2.40 12.96
C ALA A 235 16.73 3.38 14.12
N THR A 236 16.63 4.67 13.81
CA THR A 236 16.40 5.73 14.79
C THR A 236 15.39 6.76 14.28
N ALA A 237 14.57 7.29 15.18
CA ALA A 237 13.63 8.36 14.91
C ALA A 237 13.38 9.23 16.17
N TRP A 238 12.93 10.46 15.95
CA TRP A 238 12.63 11.45 17.00
C TRP A 238 11.38 12.25 16.65
N GLU A 239 10.60 12.69 17.64
CA GLU A 239 9.47 13.59 17.46
C GLU A 239 9.51 14.74 18.49
N PRO A 240 9.38 16.00 18.03
CA PRO A 240 9.48 16.46 16.64
C PRO A 240 10.90 16.26 16.07
N TYR A 241 11.02 15.93 14.78
CA TYR A 241 12.32 15.87 14.09
C TYR A 241 12.63 17.12 13.25
N GLN A 242 13.92 17.36 13.05
CA GLN A 242 14.49 18.46 12.30
C GLN A 242 14.92 18.01 10.90
N GLU A 243 15.66 16.90 10.82
CA GLU A 243 16.24 16.41 9.57
C GLU A 243 16.68 14.95 9.69
N LEU A 244 16.86 14.32 8.53
CA LEU A 244 17.63 13.10 8.40
C LEU A 244 18.97 13.43 7.76
N PHE A 245 20.07 12.95 8.32
CA PHE A 245 21.39 13.30 7.84
C PHE A 245 22.34 12.09 7.79
N GLN A 246 23.06 12.01 6.67
CA GLN A 246 24.20 11.13 6.46
C GLN A 246 25.49 11.87 6.79
N GLY A 247 26.12 11.52 7.90
CA GLY A 247 27.36 12.13 8.36
C GLY A 247 28.63 11.48 7.77
N VAL A 248 29.78 12.11 8.04
CA VAL A 248 31.06 11.85 7.34
C VAL A 248 31.98 10.82 7.99
N ILE A 249 31.52 10.17 9.05
CA ILE A 249 32.29 9.17 9.80
C ILE A 249 31.42 7.94 10.04
N ARG A 250 30.76 7.49 8.97
CA ARG A 250 29.83 6.36 8.92
C ARG A 250 28.74 6.47 10.00
N CYS A 251 28.05 7.61 10.00
CA CYS A 251 27.02 7.91 10.97
C CYS A 251 25.72 8.38 10.35
N LEU A 252 24.62 7.97 10.98
CA LEU A 252 23.28 8.38 10.64
C LEU A 252 22.72 9.24 11.76
N HIS A 253 21.88 10.17 11.35
CA HIS A 253 21.32 11.21 12.19
C HIS A 253 19.82 11.33 11.89
N SER A 254 19.03 11.25 12.94
CA SER A 254 17.65 11.74 12.98
C SER A 254 17.69 12.82 14.05
N ASP A 255 17.75 14.07 13.62
CA ASP A 255 17.96 15.20 14.52
C ASP A 255 16.61 15.67 15.05
N PHE A 256 16.53 16.06 16.33
CA PHE A 256 15.24 16.47 16.92
C PHE A 256 15.12 17.98 17.03
N ARG A 257 13.87 18.47 17.03
CA ARG A 257 13.55 19.89 16.97
C ARG A 257 13.08 20.46 18.32
N LEU A 258 13.73 21.55 18.73
CA LEU A 258 13.40 22.41 19.88
C LEU A 258 12.63 23.67 19.48
N GLY A 259 12.84 24.19 18.26
CA GLY A 259 12.09 25.31 17.67
C GLY A 259 12.30 26.70 18.29
N GLY A 260 13.30 26.89 19.17
CA GLY A 260 13.56 28.16 19.85
C GLY A 260 12.51 28.47 20.92
N LEU A 261 12.72 27.94 22.11
CA LEU A 261 11.82 28.00 23.25
C LEU A 261 11.60 29.44 23.75
N GLN A 262 10.35 29.85 23.92
CA GLN A 262 9.98 31.12 24.55
C GLN A 262 10.33 31.14 26.05
N PRO A 263 10.44 32.33 26.69
CA PRO A 263 10.62 32.43 28.13
C PRO A 263 9.58 31.61 28.91
N GLY A 264 10.05 30.71 29.78
CA GLY A 264 9.21 29.80 30.56
C GLY A 264 8.62 28.60 29.78
N GLU A 265 8.87 28.48 28.48
CA GLU A 265 8.34 27.37 27.68
C GLU A 265 8.98 26.04 28.09
N THR A 266 8.18 24.97 28.06
CA THR A 266 8.64 23.59 28.20
C THR A 266 8.20 22.80 26.98
N ARG A 267 9.13 22.04 26.40
CA ARG A 267 8.88 21.14 25.27
C ARG A 267 9.23 19.72 25.65
N ARG A 268 8.34 18.80 25.28
CA ARG A 268 8.56 17.36 25.41
C ARG A 268 8.98 16.80 24.06
N ILE A 269 10.00 15.96 24.09
CA ILE A 269 10.58 15.32 22.91
C ILE A 269 10.71 13.84 23.24
N HIS A 270 10.41 12.97 22.28
CA HIS A 270 10.71 11.55 22.42
C HIS A 270 11.44 11.01 21.21
N GLY A 271 12.23 9.97 21.44
CA GLY A 271 12.98 9.30 20.39
C GLY A 271 13.11 7.83 20.69
N LYS A 272 13.45 7.06 19.65
CA LYS A 272 13.72 5.64 19.77
C LYS A 272 14.86 5.21 18.88
N ILE A 273 15.62 4.24 19.38
CA ILE A 273 16.52 3.41 18.60
C ILE A 273 15.96 1.98 18.61
N TYR A 274 15.93 1.35 17.44
CA TYR A 274 15.62 -0.07 17.25
C TYR A 274 16.88 -0.81 16.83
N VAL A 275 17.15 -1.96 17.44
CA VAL A 275 18.24 -2.88 17.08
C VAL A 275 17.68 -4.29 17.09
N MET A 276 17.02 -4.65 16.00
CA MET A 276 16.18 -5.84 15.92
C MET A 276 16.65 -6.79 14.82
N THR A 277 16.06 -7.99 14.80
CA THR A 277 16.21 -8.90 13.65
C THR A 277 15.78 -8.15 12.39
N ASN A 278 16.43 -8.45 11.26
CA ASN A 278 16.13 -7.80 9.99
C ASN A 278 14.71 -8.14 9.49
N ASP A 279 13.75 -7.38 10.00
CA ASP A 279 12.32 -7.44 9.72
C ASP A 279 11.80 -6.00 9.55
N VAL A 280 11.88 -5.53 8.31
CA VAL A 280 11.48 -4.17 7.92
C VAL A 280 9.97 -3.92 8.14
N PRO A 281 9.05 -4.85 7.82
CA PRO A 281 7.64 -4.71 8.18
C PRO A 281 7.41 -4.50 9.68
N LEU A 282 8.01 -5.33 10.55
CA LEU A 282 7.86 -5.18 12.00
C LEU A 282 8.48 -3.87 12.51
N LEU A 283 9.61 -3.43 11.94
CA LEU A 283 10.18 -2.11 12.24
C LEU A 283 9.16 -1.00 11.96
N ILE A 284 8.45 -1.08 10.84
CA ILE A 284 7.50 -0.04 10.41
C ILE A 284 6.23 -0.07 11.26
N GLU A 285 5.75 -1.26 11.65
CA GLU A 285 4.64 -1.41 12.60
C GLU A 285 4.99 -0.75 13.95
N ARG A 286 6.17 -1.07 14.50
CA ARG A 286 6.64 -0.48 15.76
C ARG A 286 6.83 1.03 15.64
N TYR A 287 7.44 1.48 14.56
CA TYR A 287 7.61 2.90 14.26
C TYR A 287 6.26 3.63 14.21
N ALA A 288 5.26 3.08 13.53
CA ALA A 288 3.93 3.70 13.45
C ALA A 288 3.23 3.79 14.81
N LYS A 289 3.44 2.80 15.67
CA LYS A 289 2.94 2.81 17.05
C LYS A 289 3.66 3.84 17.92
N ASP A 290 4.98 3.96 17.76
CA ASP A 290 5.82 4.79 18.63
C ASP A 290 5.87 6.27 18.19
N PHE A 291 5.58 6.54 16.91
CA PHE A 291 5.54 7.88 16.30
C PHE A 291 4.27 8.07 15.45
N PRO A 292 3.07 8.01 16.06
CA PRO A 292 1.81 8.21 15.34
C PRO A 292 1.72 9.60 14.69
N GLU A 293 2.39 10.61 15.24
CA GLU A 293 2.41 12.00 14.75
C GLU A 293 3.10 12.14 13.39
N GLN A 294 4.04 11.24 13.09
CA GLN A 294 4.81 11.23 11.84
C GLN A 294 4.19 10.31 10.78
N GLN A 295 3.08 9.66 11.11
CA GLN A 295 2.25 9.02 10.10
C GLN A 295 1.50 10.16 9.40
N ARG A 296 1.77 10.38 8.10
CA ARG A 296 1.09 11.44 7.32
C ARG A 296 -0.42 11.37 7.56
N VAL A 297 -0.92 12.34 8.33
CA VAL A 297 -2.34 12.51 8.63
C VAL A 297 -2.99 13.14 7.39
N PRO A 298 -3.99 12.48 6.76
CA PRO A 298 -4.88 13.14 5.82
C PRO A 298 -5.59 14.29 6.54
N ILE A 299 -5.76 15.42 5.86
CA ILE A 299 -6.63 16.53 6.30
C ILE A 299 -7.94 15.94 6.91
N ASP A 300 -8.18 16.25 8.18
CA ASP A 300 -9.35 15.95 9.03
C ASP A 300 -10.30 14.81 8.58
N VAL A 301 -10.14 13.63 9.19
CA VAL A 301 -11.28 12.76 9.59
C VAL A 301 -10.93 12.13 10.93
N ALA A 302 -11.76 12.38 11.95
CA ALA A 302 -11.60 11.86 13.31
C ALA A 302 -11.40 10.32 13.35
N PRO A 303 -10.65 9.79 14.34
CA PRO A 303 -10.41 8.36 14.46
C PRO A 303 -11.71 7.61 14.82
N PRO A 304 -11.93 6.39 14.29
CA PRO A 304 -13.02 5.55 14.75
C PRO A 304 -12.74 5.11 16.20
N ASP A 305 -13.72 5.32 17.06
CA ASP A 305 -13.69 4.87 18.45
C ASP A 305 -13.24 3.42 18.58
N GLU A 306 -12.27 3.19 19.46
CA GLU A 306 -11.92 1.88 20.02
C GLU A 306 -13.08 1.37 20.89
N ALA A 307 -14.15 0.92 20.25
CA ALA A 307 -15.22 0.15 20.86
C ALA A 307 -15.84 -0.77 19.82
N GLY A 308 -15.12 -1.84 19.43
CA GLY A 308 -15.63 -2.70 18.37
C GLY A 308 -14.80 -3.93 18.02
N ARG A 309 -14.16 -4.60 18.98
CA ARG A 309 -13.88 -6.04 18.79
C ARG A 309 -15.18 -6.82 18.91
N SER A 310 -16.01 -6.68 17.87
CA SER A 310 -17.20 -7.46 17.50
C SER A 310 -18.09 -6.59 16.60
N ALA A 311 -17.64 -6.25 15.39
CA ALA A 311 -18.59 -5.82 14.37
C ALA A 311 -19.28 -7.07 13.83
N SER A 312 -20.56 -7.26 14.15
CA SER A 312 -21.42 -8.07 13.28
C SER A 312 -21.30 -7.51 11.87
N GLU A 313 -20.91 -8.32 10.89
CA GLU A 313 -20.89 -7.92 9.48
C GLU A 313 -22.26 -7.31 9.13
N GLY A 314 -22.30 -5.99 8.91
CA GLY A 314 -23.48 -5.34 8.35
C GLY A 314 -23.79 -5.94 6.98
N ALA A 315 -25.05 -5.88 6.55
CA ALA A 315 -25.39 -6.25 5.19
C ALA A 315 -24.61 -5.34 4.21
N PRO A 316 -24.06 -5.88 3.11
CA PRO A 316 -23.40 -5.05 2.11
C PRO A 316 -24.42 -4.12 1.42
N SER A 317 -23.95 -3.01 0.86
CA SER A 317 -24.80 -1.98 0.28
C SER A 317 -25.14 -2.31 -1.18
N ASP A 318 -26.44 -2.49 -1.47
CA ASP A 318 -26.94 -2.62 -2.84
C ASP A 318 -26.80 -1.30 -3.64
N ARG A 319 -26.43 -0.18 -2.99
CA ARG A 319 -26.16 1.11 -3.65
C ARG A 319 -24.73 1.25 -4.16
N VAL A 320 -23.83 0.35 -3.76
CA VAL A 320 -22.43 0.36 -4.19
C VAL A 320 -22.11 -0.89 -4.98
N LEU A 321 -21.58 -0.68 -6.18
CA LEU A 321 -21.22 -1.76 -7.10
C LEU A 321 -19.74 -1.74 -7.47
N ALA A 322 -19.16 -2.89 -7.78
CA ALA A 322 -17.79 -2.99 -8.30
C ALA A 322 -17.78 -3.68 -9.68
N PHE A 323 -17.04 -3.13 -10.64
CA PHE A 323 -16.78 -3.82 -11.91
C PHE A 323 -15.97 -5.09 -11.65
N TYR A 324 -16.47 -6.22 -12.13
CA TYR A 324 -15.93 -7.56 -11.87
C TYR A 324 -15.67 -8.29 -13.19
N TYR A 325 -14.51 -8.92 -13.29
CA TYR A 325 -14.01 -9.51 -14.53
C TYR A 325 -13.93 -11.04 -14.41
N PRO A 326 -14.95 -11.78 -14.85
CA PRO A 326 -15.02 -13.23 -14.73
C PRO A 326 -14.23 -13.93 -15.87
N TRP A 327 -12.97 -13.52 -16.07
CA TRP A 327 -12.19 -13.96 -17.23
C TRP A 327 -10.83 -14.59 -16.89
N TYR A 328 -10.49 -14.69 -15.62
CA TYR A 328 -9.23 -15.27 -15.15
C TYR A 328 -9.35 -16.78 -14.99
N GLY A 329 -8.41 -17.52 -15.55
CA GLY A 329 -8.37 -18.99 -15.50
C GLY A 329 -6.96 -19.52 -15.33
N ASN A 330 -6.82 -20.73 -14.80
CA ASN A 330 -5.53 -21.36 -14.52
C ASN A 330 -5.44 -22.80 -15.06
N PRO A 331 -4.24 -23.38 -15.21
CA PRO A 331 -4.09 -24.72 -15.76
C PRO A 331 -4.83 -25.83 -15.00
N ALA A 332 -5.00 -25.68 -13.69
CA ALA A 332 -5.64 -26.70 -12.86
C ALA A 332 -7.16 -26.79 -13.12
N ALA A 333 -7.85 -25.65 -13.22
CA ALA A 333 -9.30 -25.58 -13.42
C ALA A 333 -9.69 -25.50 -14.92
N ASP A 334 -8.88 -24.84 -15.74
CA ASP A 334 -9.23 -24.47 -17.12
C ASP A 334 -8.36 -25.17 -18.19
N GLY A 335 -7.35 -25.93 -17.76
CA GLY A 335 -6.37 -26.58 -18.65
C GLY A 335 -5.33 -25.62 -19.26
N ARG A 336 -5.48 -24.30 -19.05
CA ARG A 336 -4.52 -23.26 -19.45
C ARG A 336 -4.71 -21.99 -18.62
N TYR A 337 -3.73 -21.10 -18.63
CA TYR A 337 -3.99 -19.73 -18.20
C TYR A 337 -4.98 -19.04 -19.15
N ALA A 338 -5.90 -18.27 -18.58
CA ALA A 338 -6.76 -17.32 -19.27
C ALA A 338 -6.61 -15.94 -18.63
N ASN A 339 -6.39 -14.92 -19.47
CA ASN A 339 -6.11 -13.52 -19.13
C ASN A 339 -4.84 -13.25 -18.29
N TRP A 340 -4.37 -14.15 -17.43
CA TRP A 340 -3.03 -14.01 -16.82
C TRP A 340 -1.91 -14.00 -17.88
N ASN A 341 -2.08 -14.81 -18.92
CA ASN A 341 -1.26 -14.88 -20.12
C ASN A 341 -1.74 -13.85 -21.17
N HIS A 342 -1.42 -12.58 -20.95
CA HIS A 342 -1.98 -11.48 -21.74
C HIS A 342 -1.03 -11.03 -22.87
N PRO A 343 -1.54 -10.76 -24.09
CA PRO A 343 -0.75 -10.12 -25.15
C PRO A 343 -0.38 -8.67 -24.80
N VAL A 344 0.75 -8.19 -25.30
CA VAL A 344 1.17 -6.79 -25.11
C VAL A 344 0.78 -5.98 -26.34
N ALA A 345 0.01 -4.92 -26.12
CA ALA A 345 -0.35 -3.95 -27.14
C ALA A 345 0.87 -3.07 -27.47
N VAL A 346 1.69 -3.52 -28.40
CA VAL A 346 2.87 -2.82 -28.90
C VAL A 346 2.53 -1.95 -30.12
N ARG A 347 3.22 -0.81 -30.29
CA ARG A 347 3.05 0.06 -31.47
C ARG A 347 4.07 -0.26 -32.57
N ASN A 348 5.36 -0.18 -32.23
CA ASN A 348 6.48 -0.31 -33.16
C ASN A 348 7.48 -1.41 -32.75
N GLU A 349 7.02 -2.41 -31.99
CA GLU A 349 7.82 -3.53 -31.51
C GLU A 349 7.22 -4.87 -31.99
N PRO A 350 8.00 -5.95 -32.07
CA PRO A 350 7.46 -7.28 -32.34
C PRO A 350 6.37 -7.68 -31.32
N PRO A 351 5.31 -8.39 -31.74
CA PRO A 351 4.30 -8.90 -30.82
C PRO A 351 4.95 -9.76 -29.72
N ARG A 352 4.56 -9.52 -28.48
CA ARG A 352 4.96 -10.32 -27.31
C ARG A 352 3.76 -10.52 -26.40
N ALA A 353 3.84 -11.53 -25.54
CA ALA A 353 2.81 -11.85 -24.57
C ALA A 353 3.45 -12.33 -23.27
N PHE A 354 2.73 -12.17 -22.17
CA PHE A 354 3.10 -12.76 -20.89
C PHE A 354 2.63 -14.22 -20.83
N PRO A 355 3.41 -15.11 -20.22
CA PRO A 355 3.09 -16.54 -20.16
C PRO A 355 2.04 -16.91 -19.10
N GLY A 356 1.77 -16.03 -18.12
CA GLY A 356 1.01 -16.39 -16.92
C GLY A 356 1.93 -16.93 -15.81
N GLY A 357 1.33 -17.40 -14.71
CA GLY A 357 2.09 -17.92 -13.56
C GLY A 357 2.79 -16.81 -12.78
N ASP A 358 4.12 -16.77 -12.83
CA ASP A 358 4.88 -15.75 -12.09
C ASP A 358 5.11 -14.46 -12.90
N ASP A 359 5.02 -14.52 -14.24
CA ASP A 359 5.15 -13.36 -15.14
C ASP A 359 3.82 -13.12 -15.87
N ILE A 360 3.02 -12.20 -15.33
CA ILE A 360 1.65 -11.92 -15.76
C ILE A 360 1.53 -10.53 -16.39
N GLY A 361 0.48 -10.34 -17.20
CA GLY A 361 0.14 -9.05 -17.81
C GLY A 361 -0.48 -8.03 -16.84
N ALA A 362 0.04 -7.90 -15.62
CA ALA A 362 -0.45 -6.98 -14.61
C ALA A 362 0.71 -6.30 -13.89
N ASN A 363 0.51 -5.06 -13.46
CA ASN A 363 1.52 -4.28 -12.73
C ASN A 363 1.55 -4.60 -11.23
N PHE A 364 0.47 -5.14 -10.69
CA PHE A 364 0.38 -5.70 -9.34
C PHE A 364 0.25 -7.23 -9.39
N PHE A 365 0.55 -7.92 -8.29
CA PHE A 365 0.37 -9.37 -8.20
C PHE A 365 -0.75 -9.75 -7.22
N PRO A 366 -1.74 -10.59 -7.62
CA PRO A 366 -2.84 -11.00 -6.75
C PRO A 366 -2.38 -11.79 -5.53
N ALA A 367 -2.97 -11.50 -4.37
CA ALA A 367 -2.75 -12.28 -3.15
C ALA A 367 -3.17 -13.75 -3.32
N ALA A 368 -4.27 -13.98 -4.05
CA ALA A 368 -4.76 -15.32 -4.42
C ALA A 368 -3.93 -15.99 -5.54
N GLY A 369 -2.90 -15.32 -6.07
CA GLY A 369 -2.11 -15.79 -7.21
C GLY A 369 -2.90 -15.81 -8.52
N CYS A 370 -2.43 -16.57 -9.50
CA CYS A 370 -3.14 -16.76 -10.77
C CYS A 370 -4.34 -17.69 -10.59
N TYR A 371 -5.42 -17.18 -10.01
CA TYR A 371 -6.64 -17.90 -9.70
C TYR A 371 -7.47 -18.23 -10.96
N SER A 372 -8.49 -19.07 -10.78
CA SER A 372 -9.53 -19.30 -11.78
C SER A 372 -10.89 -18.93 -11.21
N VAL A 373 -11.68 -18.18 -11.96
CA VAL A 373 -13.08 -17.89 -11.58
C VAL A 373 -14.01 -19.08 -11.78
N ASN A 374 -13.52 -20.18 -12.35
CA ASN A 374 -14.23 -21.46 -12.40
C ASN A 374 -13.96 -22.35 -11.18
N ASP A 375 -13.09 -21.91 -10.26
CA ASP A 375 -12.90 -22.53 -8.95
C ASP A 375 -13.95 -21.95 -7.96
N PRO A 376 -14.85 -22.78 -7.40
CA PRO A 376 -15.86 -22.33 -6.44
C PRO A 376 -15.28 -21.66 -5.18
N GLU A 377 -14.09 -22.09 -4.72
CA GLU A 377 -13.46 -21.52 -3.53
C GLU A 377 -12.96 -20.10 -3.80
N VAL A 378 -12.44 -19.85 -5.01
CA VAL A 378 -12.05 -18.49 -5.45
C VAL A 378 -13.26 -17.57 -5.50
N LEU A 379 -14.38 -18.05 -6.07
CA LEU A 379 -15.61 -17.26 -6.11
C LEU A 379 -16.15 -16.98 -4.71
N HIS A 380 -16.13 -17.97 -3.80
CA HIS A 380 -16.54 -17.77 -2.42
C HIS A 380 -15.69 -16.73 -1.70
N GLU A 381 -14.37 -16.79 -1.88
CA GLU A 381 -13.43 -15.82 -1.33
C GLU A 381 -13.67 -14.41 -1.89
N HIS A 382 -13.86 -14.26 -3.21
CA HIS A 382 -14.19 -12.95 -3.79
C HIS A 382 -15.49 -12.38 -3.21
N MET A 383 -16.53 -13.20 -3.03
CA MET A 383 -17.77 -12.74 -2.38
C MET A 383 -17.53 -12.32 -0.93
N ARG A 384 -16.66 -13.02 -0.20
CA ARG A 384 -16.27 -12.64 1.17
C ARG A 384 -15.53 -11.29 1.19
N GLU A 385 -14.63 -11.06 0.25
CA GLU A 385 -13.90 -9.80 0.10
C GLU A 385 -14.82 -8.63 -0.26
N LEU A 386 -15.78 -8.84 -1.16
CA LEU A 386 -16.80 -7.85 -1.51
C LEU A 386 -17.68 -7.50 -0.29
N ARG A 387 -18.11 -8.50 0.49
CA ARG A 387 -18.82 -8.28 1.76
C ARG A 387 -17.97 -7.50 2.76
N ARG A 388 -16.69 -7.85 2.91
CA ARG A 388 -15.74 -7.10 3.74
C ARG A 388 -15.65 -5.63 3.30
N ALA A 389 -15.63 -5.40 1.99
CA ALA A 389 -15.63 -4.06 1.40
C ALA A 389 -16.97 -3.33 1.51
N GLY A 390 -18.03 -3.98 2.00
CA GLY A 390 -19.39 -3.41 2.04
C GLY A 390 -20.06 -3.31 0.66
N VAL A 391 -19.47 -3.87 -0.39
CA VAL A 391 -19.99 -3.81 -1.76
C VAL A 391 -21.07 -4.88 -1.92
N GLY A 392 -22.31 -4.47 -2.23
CA GLY A 392 -23.46 -5.38 -2.38
C GLY A 392 -23.69 -5.87 -3.79
N VAL A 393 -23.09 -5.24 -4.79
CA VAL A 393 -23.33 -5.55 -6.21
C VAL A 393 -22.02 -5.71 -6.98
N ILE A 394 -21.94 -6.70 -7.85
CA ILE A 394 -20.90 -6.77 -8.88
C ILE A 394 -21.48 -6.52 -10.27
N CYS A 395 -20.74 -5.79 -11.09
CA CYS A 395 -21.03 -5.56 -12.51
C CYS A 395 -20.14 -6.46 -13.35
N ALA A 396 -20.69 -7.60 -13.76
CA ALA A 396 -19.93 -8.65 -14.42
C ALA A 396 -19.69 -8.34 -15.90
N SER A 397 -18.42 -8.21 -16.29
CA SER A 397 -18.00 -8.11 -17.69
C SER A 397 -18.49 -9.30 -18.51
N TRP A 398 -19.16 -9.02 -19.63
CA TRP A 398 -19.79 -10.03 -20.48
C TRP A 398 -19.50 -9.80 -21.96
N TRP A 399 -18.87 -10.79 -22.60
CA TRP A 399 -18.29 -10.71 -23.95
C TRP A 399 -19.09 -11.46 -25.01
N GLY A 400 -20.35 -11.80 -24.74
CA GLY A 400 -21.19 -12.54 -25.68
C GLY A 400 -21.55 -13.94 -25.19
N LYS A 401 -22.63 -14.49 -25.74
CA LYS A 401 -23.12 -15.83 -25.43
C LYS A 401 -22.06 -16.89 -25.76
N ASP A 402 -21.98 -17.92 -24.92
CA ASP A 402 -21.05 -19.07 -25.06
C ASP A 402 -19.55 -18.70 -24.97
N THR A 403 -19.21 -17.45 -24.66
CA THR A 403 -17.83 -17.02 -24.39
C THR A 403 -17.35 -17.51 -23.02
N TYR A 404 -16.08 -17.23 -22.68
CA TYR A 404 -15.53 -17.59 -21.37
C TYR A 404 -16.31 -16.90 -20.24
N THR A 405 -16.59 -15.60 -20.37
CA THR A 405 -17.31 -14.84 -19.35
C THR A 405 -18.76 -15.29 -19.20
N ASP A 406 -19.46 -15.65 -20.30
CA ASP A 406 -20.81 -16.21 -20.21
C ASP A 406 -20.85 -17.57 -19.51
N ARG A 407 -19.81 -18.40 -19.72
CA ARG A 407 -19.69 -19.71 -19.08
C ARG A 407 -19.33 -19.65 -17.60
N ALA A 408 -18.69 -18.57 -17.15
CA ALA A 408 -18.40 -18.34 -15.74
C ALA A 408 -19.64 -17.89 -14.93
N LEU A 409 -20.65 -17.30 -15.59
CA LEU A 409 -21.83 -16.73 -14.92
C LEU A 409 -22.61 -17.72 -14.02
N PRO A 410 -22.86 -19.00 -14.37
CA PRO A 410 -23.60 -19.89 -13.49
C PRO A 410 -22.94 -20.08 -12.12
N GLY A 411 -21.62 -20.29 -12.07
CA GLY A 411 -20.87 -20.40 -10.83
C GLY A 411 -20.84 -19.09 -10.06
N LEU A 412 -20.67 -17.97 -10.77
CA LEU A 412 -20.68 -16.63 -10.19
C LEU A 412 -22.03 -16.31 -9.52
N PHE A 413 -23.15 -16.58 -10.19
CA PHE A 413 -24.50 -16.41 -9.64
C PHE A 413 -24.73 -17.30 -8.42
N GLN A 414 -24.28 -18.56 -8.46
CA GLN A 414 -24.39 -19.46 -7.30
C GLN A 414 -23.65 -18.91 -6.08
N ALA A 415 -22.41 -18.44 -6.26
CA ALA A 415 -21.63 -17.86 -5.17
C ALA A 415 -22.27 -16.56 -4.63
N ALA A 416 -22.75 -15.70 -5.53
CA ALA A 416 -23.39 -14.44 -5.15
C ALA A 416 -24.71 -14.67 -4.38
N GLU A 417 -25.55 -15.63 -4.80
CA GLU A 417 -26.77 -16.02 -4.08
C GLU A 417 -26.47 -16.47 -2.64
N GLN A 418 -25.43 -17.28 -2.46
CA GLN A 418 -25.02 -17.77 -1.13
C GLN A 418 -24.49 -16.65 -0.23
N ALA A 419 -23.78 -15.69 -0.80
CA ALA A 419 -23.19 -14.57 -0.07
C ALA A 419 -24.15 -13.38 0.11
N GLY A 420 -25.32 -13.40 -0.52
CA GLY A 420 -26.24 -12.26 -0.55
C GLY A 420 -25.71 -11.08 -1.36
N ILE A 421 -24.83 -11.30 -2.33
CA ILE A 421 -24.33 -10.32 -3.29
C ILE A 421 -25.22 -10.33 -4.54
N LYS A 422 -25.42 -9.16 -5.15
CA LYS A 422 -26.17 -9.01 -6.40
C LYS A 422 -25.24 -8.89 -7.60
N ILE A 423 -25.77 -9.15 -8.78
CA ILE A 423 -25.08 -9.12 -10.06
C ILE A 423 -25.92 -8.31 -11.05
N ASN A 424 -25.31 -7.28 -11.64
CA ASN A 424 -25.71 -6.71 -12.91
C ASN A 424 -24.65 -7.00 -13.98
N PHE A 425 -24.92 -6.59 -15.21
CA PHE A 425 -24.09 -6.97 -16.37
C PHE A 425 -23.45 -5.77 -17.02
N HIS A 426 -22.17 -5.92 -17.37
CA HIS A 426 -21.42 -4.97 -18.18
C HIS A 426 -21.29 -5.54 -19.58
N LEU A 427 -22.12 -5.06 -20.51
CA LEU A 427 -22.12 -5.47 -21.90
C LEU A 427 -20.92 -4.85 -22.61
N GLU A 428 -19.93 -5.69 -22.84
CA GLU A 428 -18.69 -5.35 -23.53
C GLU A 428 -18.90 -5.21 -25.04
N PRO A 429 -17.94 -4.65 -25.81
CA PRO A 429 -18.00 -4.59 -27.27
C PRO A 429 -17.73 -5.96 -27.90
N PHE A 430 -18.61 -6.93 -27.61
CA PHE A 430 -18.52 -8.28 -28.14
C PHE A 430 -18.59 -8.32 -29.68
N PRO A 431 -17.99 -9.33 -30.34
CA PRO A 431 -18.01 -9.44 -31.80
C PRO A 431 -19.42 -9.37 -32.37
N GLY A 432 -19.65 -8.42 -33.27
CA GLY A 432 -20.96 -8.20 -33.90
C GLY A 432 -21.94 -7.34 -33.11
N ARG A 433 -21.52 -6.74 -31.98
CA ARG A 433 -22.39 -5.88 -31.17
C ARG A 433 -22.89 -4.67 -31.96
N ASN A 434 -24.21 -4.61 -32.09
CA ASN A 434 -25.05 -3.46 -32.46
C ASN A 434 -26.23 -3.35 -31.48
N ALA A 435 -27.06 -2.31 -31.60
CA ALA A 435 -28.18 -2.08 -30.69
C ALA A 435 -29.15 -3.27 -30.60
N ALA A 436 -29.49 -3.90 -31.74
CA ALA A 436 -30.37 -5.07 -31.75
C ALA A 436 -29.76 -6.28 -31.03
N THR A 437 -28.49 -6.60 -31.31
CA THR A 437 -27.81 -7.71 -30.62
C THR A 437 -27.57 -7.41 -29.13
N SER A 438 -27.49 -6.14 -28.73
CA SER A 438 -27.46 -5.73 -27.33
C SER A 438 -28.81 -5.98 -26.66
N ALA A 439 -29.94 -5.68 -27.33
CA ALA A 439 -31.27 -6.05 -26.84
C ALA A 439 -31.44 -7.57 -26.72
N GLU A 440 -31.01 -8.33 -27.73
CA GLU A 440 -31.01 -9.80 -27.70
C GLU A 440 -30.14 -10.36 -26.55
N ALA A 441 -29.02 -9.71 -26.25
CA ALA A 441 -28.17 -10.06 -25.11
C ALA A 441 -28.87 -9.79 -23.77
N ILE A 442 -29.57 -8.65 -23.63
CA ILE A 442 -30.39 -8.33 -22.45
C ILE A 442 -31.49 -9.38 -22.30
N GLU A 443 -32.24 -9.70 -23.36
CA GLU A 443 -33.28 -10.73 -23.35
C GLU A 443 -32.72 -12.10 -22.91
N TYR A 444 -31.57 -12.51 -23.45
CA TYR A 444 -30.91 -13.75 -23.06
C TYR A 444 -30.53 -13.78 -21.58
N LEU A 445 -29.89 -12.71 -21.08
CA LEU A 445 -29.40 -12.63 -19.70
C LEU A 445 -30.56 -12.49 -18.70
N VAL A 446 -31.60 -11.71 -19.02
CA VAL A 446 -32.82 -11.62 -18.21
C VAL A 446 -33.57 -12.95 -18.22
N GLY A 447 -33.69 -13.63 -19.36
CA GLY A 447 -34.32 -14.94 -19.44
C GLY A 447 -33.60 -16.00 -18.60
N LYS A 448 -32.27 -15.94 -18.51
CA LYS A 448 -31.45 -16.91 -17.78
C LYS A 448 -31.33 -16.60 -16.28
N TYR A 449 -31.13 -15.33 -15.92
CA TYR A 449 -30.78 -14.92 -14.56
C TYR A 449 -31.78 -13.97 -13.92
N GLY A 450 -32.75 -13.42 -14.65
CA GLY A 450 -33.72 -12.45 -14.13
C GLY A 450 -34.62 -12.97 -13.01
N LYS A 451 -34.71 -14.28 -12.80
CA LYS A 451 -35.44 -14.86 -11.65
C LYS A 451 -34.55 -15.15 -10.44
N SER A 452 -33.22 -15.04 -10.59
CA SER A 452 -32.28 -15.23 -9.50
C SER A 452 -32.45 -14.13 -8.45
N PRO A 453 -32.44 -14.46 -7.13
CA PRO A 453 -32.40 -13.45 -6.08
C PRO A 453 -31.08 -12.65 -6.07
N ALA A 454 -30.04 -13.12 -6.76
CA ALA A 454 -28.81 -12.37 -6.99
C ALA A 454 -28.89 -11.43 -8.21
N CYS A 455 -29.94 -11.44 -9.02
CA CYS A 455 -30.05 -10.45 -10.11
C CYS A 455 -30.34 -9.06 -9.53
N HIS A 456 -29.40 -8.12 -9.71
CA HIS A 456 -29.56 -6.75 -9.21
C HIS A 456 -30.72 -6.05 -9.90
N ARG A 457 -31.56 -5.39 -9.11
CA ARG A 457 -32.74 -4.62 -9.54
C ARG A 457 -32.73 -3.29 -8.86
N LEU A 458 -33.19 -2.26 -9.57
CA LEU A 458 -33.23 -0.91 -9.05
C LEU A 458 -34.67 -0.53 -8.68
N PRO A 459 -35.04 -0.48 -7.38
CA PRO A 459 -36.43 -0.24 -6.96
C PRO A 459 -36.99 1.11 -7.43
N SER A 460 -36.17 2.16 -7.42
CA SER A 460 -36.51 3.51 -7.92
C SER A 460 -36.86 3.53 -9.41
N HIS A 461 -36.45 2.51 -10.16
CA HIS A 461 -36.67 2.38 -11.60
C HIS A 461 -37.58 1.20 -11.93
N GLY A 462 -38.64 1.01 -11.14
CA GLY A 462 -39.65 -0.03 -11.36
C GLY A 462 -39.15 -1.45 -11.07
N ASN A 463 -38.12 -1.58 -10.22
CA ASN A 463 -37.51 -2.86 -9.86
C ASN A 463 -37.00 -3.67 -11.08
N ARG A 464 -36.55 -2.95 -12.12
CA ARG A 464 -36.03 -3.54 -13.36
C ARG A 464 -34.56 -4.00 -13.18
N PRO A 465 -34.12 -5.07 -13.89
CA PRO A 465 -32.70 -5.45 -13.95
C PRO A 465 -31.83 -4.30 -14.46
N VAL A 466 -30.57 -4.22 -14.01
CA VAL A 466 -29.63 -3.16 -14.42
C VAL A 466 -28.60 -3.68 -15.41
N PHE A 467 -28.29 -2.91 -16.46
CA PHE A 467 -27.28 -3.22 -17.47
C PHE A 467 -26.43 -2.00 -17.80
N PHE A 468 -25.12 -2.19 -17.83
CA PHE A 468 -24.13 -1.20 -18.26
C PHE A 468 -23.71 -1.53 -19.70
N VAL A 469 -23.56 -0.51 -20.55
CA VAL A 469 -23.05 -0.69 -21.91
C VAL A 469 -21.71 0.00 -22.04
N TYR A 470 -20.62 -0.77 -22.09
CA TYR A 470 -19.28 -0.22 -22.33
C TYR A 470 -19.16 0.31 -23.75
N ASP A 471 -18.48 1.43 -23.94
CA ASP A 471 -18.29 2.04 -25.26
C ASP A 471 -19.61 2.19 -26.07
N SER A 472 -20.70 2.56 -25.39
CA SER A 472 -22.02 2.74 -26.02
C SER A 472 -21.99 3.76 -27.16
N TYR A 473 -21.11 4.76 -27.07
CA TYR A 473 -20.89 5.80 -28.07
C TYR A 473 -20.31 5.30 -29.41
N LEU A 474 -19.89 4.02 -29.50
CA LEU A 474 -19.46 3.42 -30.78
C LEU A 474 -20.63 3.23 -31.76
N LEU A 475 -21.87 3.26 -31.27
CA LEU A 475 -23.08 3.22 -32.08
C LEU A 475 -23.80 4.55 -31.99
N PRO A 476 -24.46 5.02 -33.07
CA PRO A 476 -25.19 6.28 -33.03
C PRO A 476 -26.46 6.17 -32.18
N ALA A 477 -26.91 7.29 -31.61
CA ALA A 477 -28.11 7.37 -30.77
C ALA A 477 -29.38 6.80 -31.47
N VAL A 478 -29.50 6.99 -32.79
CA VAL A 478 -30.64 6.46 -33.57
C VAL A 478 -30.70 4.93 -33.61
N GLU A 479 -29.56 4.24 -33.48
CA GLU A 479 -29.56 2.79 -33.36
C GLU A 479 -30.03 2.37 -31.96
N TRP A 480 -29.52 3.03 -30.91
CA TRP A 480 -29.97 2.77 -29.54
C TRP A 480 -31.45 3.05 -29.34
N SER A 481 -31.99 4.11 -29.93
CA SER A 481 -33.41 4.45 -29.82
C SER A 481 -34.31 3.35 -30.38
N SER A 482 -33.86 2.62 -31.41
CA SER A 482 -34.62 1.50 -31.98
C SER A 482 -34.90 0.37 -30.99
N VAL A 483 -34.14 0.28 -29.89
CA VAL A 483 -34.29 -0.75 -28.85
C VAL A 483 -34.60 -0.19 -27.45
N LEU A 484 -34.24 1.08 -27.16
CA LEU A 484 -34.38 1.67 -25.83
C LEU A 484 -35.49 2.73 -25.71
N THR A 485 -36.20 3.09 -26.78
CA THR A 485 -37.41 3.93 -26.66
C THR A 485 -38.68 3.11 -26.86
N PRO A 486 -39.82 3.49 -26.27
CA PRO A 486 -41.09 2.77 -26.45
C PRO A 486 -41.54 2.64 -27.92
N GLU A 487 -41.17 3.60 -28.77
CA GLU A 487 -41.49 3.63 -30.20
C GLU A 487 -40.48 2.84 -31.06
N GLY A 488 -39.42 2.33 -30.44
CA GLY A 488 -38.36 1.57 -31.11
C GLY A 488 -38.89 0.30 -31.78
N SER A 489 -38.44 0.01 -33.00
CA SER A 489 -38.91 -1.14 -33.80
C SER A 489 -38.56 -2.51 -33.20
N ARG A 490 -37.59 -2.55 -32.29
CA ARG A 490 -37.14 -3.74 -31.54
C ARG A 490 -37.03 -3.40 -30.05
N THR A 491 -37.95 -2.58 -29.56
CA THR A 491 -37.88 -2.08 -28.19
C THR A 491 -37.96 -3.20 -27.15
N ILE A 492 -37.12 -3.10 -26.12
CA ILE A 492 -37.25 -3.92 -24.91
C ILE A 492 -38.23 -3.30 -23.91
N ARG A 493 -38.64 -2.04 -24.12
CA ARG A 493 -39.51 -1.30 -23.18
C ARG A 493 -40.90 -1.93 -23.12
N GLY A 494 -41.39 -2.16 -21.90
CA GLY A 494 -42.67 -2.83 -21.66
C GLY A 494 -42.68 -4.34 -21.94
N THR A 495 -41.55 -4.94 -22.28
CA THR A 495 -41.40 -6.40 -22.44
C THR A 495 -40.94 -7.06 -21.14
N GLU A 496 -40.88 -8.40 -21.09
CA GLU A 496 -40.26 -9.12 -19.95
C GLU A 496 -38.75 -8.82 -19.80
N ALA A 497 -38.10 -8.32 -20.85
CA ALA A 497 -36.70 -7.94 -20.88
C ALA A 497 -36.45 -6.46 -20.56
N ASP A 498 -37.48 -5.68 -20.21
CA ASP A 498 -37.31 -4.27 -19.85
C ASP A 498 -36.35 -4.13 -18.67
N ALA A 499 -35.35 -3.26 -18.85
CA ALA A 499 -34.19 -3.13 -17.98
C ALA A 499 -33.79 -1.67 -17.84
N VAL A 500 -33.13 -1.32 -16.74
CA VAL A 500 -32.39 -0.06 -16.61
C VAL A 500 -31.11 -0.19 -17.42
N VAL A 501 -30.97 0.57 -18.50
CA VAL A 501 -29.80 0.53 -19.38
C VAL A 501 -29.00 1.83 -19.25
N VAL A 502 -27.77 1.73 -18.77
CA VAL A 502 -26.87 2.87 -18.55
C VAL A 502 -25.73 2.90 -19.58
N GLY A 503 -25.58 4.04 -20.26
CA GLY A 503 -24.55 4.29 -21.27
C GLY A 503 -23.27 4.87 -20.67
N LEU A 504 -22.15 4.75 -21.38
CA LEU A 504 -20.88 5.34 -20.96
C LEU A 504 -20.77 6.80 -21.43
N TRP A 505 -20.56 7.74 -20.50
CA TRP A 505 -20.31 9.14 -20.81
C TRP A 505 -18.82 9.42 -20.92
N VAL A 506 -18.36 9.89 -22.08
CA VAL A 506 -16.94 10.12 -22.40
C VAL A 506 -16.64 11.57 -22.69
N LYS A 507 -17.35 12.21 -23.62
CA LYS A 507 -17.00 13.55 -24.13
C LYS A 507 -17.83 14.65 -23.48
N GLU A 508 -17.33 15.87 -23.61
CA GLU A 508 -18.18 17.05 -23.36
C GLU A 508 -19.31 17.06 -24.40
N HIS A 509 -20.53 17.38 -23.96
CA HIS A 509 -21.74 17.47 -24.79
C HIS A 509 -22.37 16.15 -25.30
N GLU A 510 -22.48 15.12 -24.44
CA GLU A 510 -23.18 13.86 -24.76
C GLU A 510 -24.66 13.82 -24.29
N GLU A 511 -25.22 14.95 -23.85
CA GLU A 511 -26.61 15.07 -23.38
C GLU A 511 -27.59 14.54 -24.43
N ARG A 512 -27.39 14.99 -25.67
CA ARG A 512 -28.22 14.60 -26.82
C ARG A 512 -28.11 13.11 -27.11
N PHE A 513 -26.91 12.53 -26.99
CA PHE A 513 -26.71 11.10 -27.19
C PHE A 513 -27.49 10.28 -26.14
N MET A 514 -27.43 10.69 -24.86
CA MET A 514 -28.15 10.00 -23.78
C MET A 514 -29.67 10.11 -23.92
N LEU A 515 -30.18 11.29 -24.32
CA LEU A 515 -31.61 11.51 -24.53
C LEU A 515 -32.13 10.78 -25.77
N GLU A 516 -31.53 11.03 -26.93
CA GLU A 516 -31.98 10.45 -28.20
C GLU A 516 -31.78 8.93 -28.23
N GLY A 517 -30.74 8.42 -27.55
CA GLY A 517 -30.47 6.99 -27.46
C GLY A 517 -31.44 6.22 -26.57
N GLY A 518 -32.25 6.89 -25.74
CA GLY A 518 -33.22 6.23 -24.85
C GLY A 518 -32.60 5.58 -23.61
N PHE A 519 -31.36 5.92 -23.24
CA PHE A 519 -30.72 5.41 -22.03
C PHE A 519 -31.44 5.88 -20.77
N ASP A 520 -31.54 5.02 -19.75
CA ASP A 520 -32.10 5.39 -18.44
C ASP A 520 -31.11 6.23 -17.63
N GLY A 521 -29.82 6.17 -17.97
CA GLY A 521 -28.77 6.91 -17.28
C GLY A 521 -27.39 6.71 -17.88
N PHE A 522 -26.36 7.12 -17.14
CA PHE A 522 -24.98 7.03 -17.56
C PHE A 522 -24.00 6.83 -16.41
N TYR A 523 -22.82 6.30 -16.76
CA TYR A 523 -21.68 6.09 -15.86
C TYR A 523 -20.38 6.55 -16.53
N THR A 524 -19.28 6.60 -15.78
CA THR A 524 -18.03 7.26 -16.23
C THR A 524 -16.82 6.34 -16.41
N TYR A 525 -16.87 5.13 -15.84
CA TYR A 525 -15.92 4.01 -15.90
C TYR A 525 -14.46 4.33 -15.54
N PHE A 526 -13.78 5.16 -16.33
CA PHE A 526 -12.32 5.24 -16.33
C PHE A 526 -11.75 5.66 -14.98
N ALA A 527 -10.75 4.90 -14.53
CA ALA A 527 -10.10 5.10 -13.23
C ALA A 527 -9.22 6.35 -13.17
N SER A 528 -8.72 6.83 -14.30
CA SER A 528 -7.81 7.97 -14.37
C SER A 528 -8.56 9.30 -14.45
N ASP A 529 -8.51 10.09 -13.38
CA ASP A 529 -9.10 11.42 -13.32
C ASP A 529 -8.47 12.31 -14.40
N GLY A 530 -9.32 12.93 -15.22
CA GLY A 530 -8.92 13.71 -16.38
C GLY A 530 -8.70 12.92 -17.68
N PHE A 531 -8.95 11.60 -17.73
CA PHE A 531 -8.80 10.83 -18.97
C PHE A 531 -9.87 11.18 -20.01
N THR A 532 -11.12 11.34 -19.56
CA THR A 532 -12.26 11.75 -20.35
C THR A 532 -13.04 12.84 -19.62
N TYR A 533 -13.96 13.52 -20.31
CA TYR A 533 -14.83 14.50 -19.65
C TYR A 533 -15.63 13.87 -18.51
N GLY A 534 -16.21 12.68 -18.75
CA GLY A 534 -17.00 11.95 -17.75
C GLY A 534 -16.17 11.45 -16.56
N SER A 535 -14.93 11.01 -16.79
CA SER A 535 -14.03 10.57 -15.71
C SER A 535 -13.29 11.71 -15.00
N THR A 536 -13.58 12.97 -15.35
CA THR A 536 -13.02 14.14 -14.67
C THR A 536 -13.91 14.53 -13.49
N THR A 537 -13.43 14.34 -12.27
CA THR A 537 -14.22 14.54 -11.03
C THR A 537 -14.82 15.94 -10.92
N ALA A 538 -14.10 16.97 -11.36
CA ALA A 538 -14.57 18.35 -11.40
C ALA A 538 -15.80 18.59 -12.31
N ASN A 539 -16.09 17.67 -13.23
CA ASN A 539 -17.26 17.74 -14.11
C ASN A 539 -18.47 16.97 -13.55
N TRP A 540 -18.33 16.25 -12.43
CA TRP A 540 -19.44 15.49 -11.86
C TRP A 540 -20.59 16.36 -11.35
N PRO A 541 -20.36 17.54 -10.70
CA PRO A 541 -21.47 18.40 -10.28
C PRO A 541 -22.41 18.83 -11.43
N PRO A 542 -21.93 19.39 -12.56
CA PRO A 542 -22.83 19.72 -13.68
C PRO A 542 -23.45 18.49 -14.34
N LEU A 543 -22.75 17.35 -14.40
CA LEU A 543 -23.33 16.08 -14.90
C LEU A 543 -24.48 15.59 -14.01
N ALA A 544 -24.34 15.66 -12.68
CA ALA A 544 -25.35 15.28 -11.73
C ALA A 544 -26.57 16.23 -11.77
N GLU A 545 -26.34 17.53 -11.91
CA GLU A 545 -27.40 18.52 -12.10
C GLU A 545 -28.19 18.24 -13.38
N TRP A 546 -27.48 18.00 -14.50
CA TRP A 546 -28.12 17.65 -15.76
C TRP A 546 -28.93 16.36 -15.65
N ALA A 547 -28.37 15.32 -15.00
CA ALA A 547 -29.05 14.05 -14.83
C ALA A 547 -30.36 14.20 -14.04
N ARG A 548 -30.34 14.92 -12.91
CA ARG A 548 -31.54 15.24 -12.11
C ARG A 548 -32.58 16.02 -12.91
N ALA A 549 -32.14 17.00 -13.72
CA ALA A 549 -33.05 17.82 -14.53
C ALA A 549 -33.74 17.04 -15.67
N HIS A 550 -33.20 15.89 -16.06
CA HIS A 550 -33.68 15.09 -17.20
C HIS A 550 -34.15 13.68 -16.81
N ASP A 551 -34.36 13.43 -15.50
CA ASP A 551 -34.77 12.12 -14.98
C ASP A 551 -33.84 10.99 -15.45
N LYS A 552 -32.52 11.24 -15.33
CA LYS A 552 -31.48 10.27 -15.66
C LYS A 552 -30.75 9.83 -14.41
N LEU A 553 -30.41 8.55 -14.38
CA LEU A 553 -29.50 8.00 -13.39
C LEU A 553 -28.06 8.40 -13.73
N PHE A 554 -27.35 9.00 -12.77
CA PHE A 554 -25.91 9.24 -12.86
C PHE A 554 -25.17 8.35 -11.86
N ILE A 555 -24.21 7.56 -12.37
CA ILE A 555 -23.39 6.64 -11.58
C ILE A 555 -21.91 7.05 -11.71
N PRO A 556 -21.39 7.91 -10.82
CA PRO A 556 -19.96 8.22 -10.80
C PRO A 556 -19.14 6.96 -10.49
N CYS A 557 -18.03 6.80 -11.20
CA CYS A 557 -17.10 5.69 -11.04
C CYS A 557 -15.82 6.15 -10.32
N VAL A 558 -15.48 5.47 -9.23
CA VAL A 558 -14.29 5.75 -8.41
C VAL A 558 -13.27 4.63 -8.54
N ALA A 559 -11.98 4.93 -8.39
CA ALA A 559 -10.91 3.96 -8.55
C ALA A 559 -9.72 4.22 -7.62
N PRO A 560 -9.01 3.18 -7.16
CA PRO A 560 -7.86 3.35 -6.27
C PRO A 560 -6.61 3.92 -6.95
N GLY A 561 -6.55 3.90 -8.29
CA GLY A 561 -5.45 4.34 -9.13
C GLY A 561 -5.52 3.66 -10.49
N TYR A 562 -4.50 3.84 -11.34
CA TYR A 562 -4.43 3.23 -12.67
C TYR A 562 -2.99 3.02 -13.12
N ILE A 563 -2.66 1.83 -13.62
CA ILE A 563 -1.39 1.54 -14.28
C ILE A 563 -1.50 0.26 -15.12
N ASP A 564 -1.29 0.37 -16.43
CA ASP A 564 -1.41 -0.74 -17.39
C ASP A 564 -0.12 -0.98 -18.20
N LEU A 565 1.01 -0.43 -17.74
CA LEU A 565 2.26 -0.39 -18.50
C LEU A 565 2.83 -1.76 -18.87
N ARG A 566 2.46 -2.83 -18.15
CA ARG A 566 2.87 -4.19 -18.56
C ARG A 566 2.27 -4.55 -19.91
N ILE A 567 0.98 -4.28 -20.13
CA ILE A 567 0.26 -4.64 -21.36
C ILE A 567 0.17 -3.49 -22.38
N ARG A 568 0.31 -2.24 -21.94
CA ARG A 568 0.36 -1.04 -22.81
C ARG A 568 1.57 -0.16 -22.46
N PRO A 569 2.80 -0.53 -22.84
CA PRO A 569 4.03 0.17 -22.42
C PRO A 569 4.12 1.65 -22.83
N TRP A 570 3.28 2.07 -23.78
CA TRP A 570 3.22 3.44 -24.30
C TRP A 570 2.22 4.34 -23.54
N ASN A 571 1.51 3.82 -22.53
CA ASN A 571 0.34 4.47 -21.95
C ASN A 571 0.59 5.23 -20.63
N ASP A 572 1.85 5.52 -20.31
CA ASP A 572 2.26 6.09 -19.01
C ASP A 572 1.57 7.41 -18.66
N ARG A 573 1.17 8.21 -19.66
CA ARG A 573 0.42 9.47 -19.46
C ARG A 573 -0.86 9.27 -18.63
N ASN A 574 -1.48 8.09 -18.71
CA ASN A 574 -2.73 7.79 -18.02
C ASN A 574 -2.50 7.16 -16.64
N THR A 575 -1.25 6.86 -16.26
CA THR A 575 -0.91 6.36 -14.93
C THR A 575 -1.39 7.33 -13.85
N ARG A 576 -2.01 6.79 -12.81
CA ARG A 576 -2.36 7.48 -11.57
C ARG A 576 -1.88 6.64 -10.41
N ASP A 577 -0.92 7.20 -9.67
CA ASP A 577 -0.43 6.57 -8.44
C ASP A 577 -1.59 6.43 -7.44
N ARG A 578 -1.57 5.38 -6.63
CA ARG A 578 -2.61 5.20 -5.61
C ARG A 578 -2.44 6.14 -4.42
N GLU A 579 -1.27 6.78 -4.30
CA GLU A 579 -0.89 7.77 -3.29
C GLU A 579 -1.19 7.27 -1.87
N HIS A 580 -0.85 6.00 -1.60
CA HIS A 580 -1.14 5.27 -0.36
C HIS A 580 -2.62 5.34 0.09
N GLY A 581 -3.53 5.51 -0.87
CA GLY A 581 -4.97 5.65 -0.66
C GLY A 581 -5.56 7.02 -0.97
N ALA A 582 -4.74 8.08 -0.99
CA ALA A 582 -5.25 9.44 -1.12
C ALA A 582 -5.96 9.70 -2.47
N TYR A 583 -5.51 9.05 -3.54
CA TYR A 583 -6.19 9.12 -4.83
C TYR A 583 -7.61 8.56 -4.76
N TYR A 584 -7.78 7.40 -4.12
CA TYR A 584 -9.08 6.75 -3.95
C TYR A 584 -10.03 7.62 -3.11
N ASP A 585 -9.49 8.21 -2.06
CA ASP A 585 -10.24 9.06 -1.13
C ASP A 585 -10.77 10.32 -1.80
N ARG A 586 -9.97 10.96 -2.66
CA ARG A 586 -10.43 12.12 -3.44
C ARG A 586 -11.57 11.76 -4.39
N MET A 587 -11.46 10.63 -5.11
CA MET A 587 -12.54 10.20 -6.02
C MET A 587 -13.82 9.88 -5.27
N TRP A 588 -13.74 9.16 -4.14
CA TRP A 588 -14.91 8.90 -3.29
C TRP A 588 -15.53 10.18 -2.75
N SER A 589 -14.71 11.11 -2.26
CA SER A 589 -15.20 12.38 -1.72
C SER A 589 -15.99 13.15 -2.79
N ALA A 590 -15.44 13.27 -4.01
CA ALA A 590 -16.12 13.90 -5.14
C ALA A 590 -17.42 13.17 -5.54
N ALA A 591 -17.45 11.84 -5.44
CA ALA A 591 -18.65 11.05 -5.74
C ALA A 591 -19.75 11.32 -4.71
N LEU A 592 -19.42 11.41 -3.41
CA LEU A 592 -20.39 11.68 -2.36
C LEU A 592 -20.95 13.10 -2.42
N GLU A 593 -20.18 14.07 -2.92
CA GLU A 593 -20.60 15.48 -3.07
C GLU A 593 -21.76 15.66 -4.06
N VAL A 594 -21.88 14.78 -5.05
CA VAL A 594 -22.94 14.86 -6.06
C VAL A 594 -24.20 14.06 -5.71
N GLU A 595 -24.24 13.50 -4.50
CA GLU A 595 -25.37 12.75 -3.92
C GLU A 595 -25.98 11.71 -4.89
N PRO A 596 -25.19 10.79 -5.45
CA PRO A 596 -25.68 9.83 -6.42
C PRO A 596 -26.54 8.76 -5.76
N GLU A 597 -27.45 8.16 -6.54
CA GLU A 597 -28.21 6.99 -6.08
C GLU A 597 -27.30 5.76 -5.96
N LEU A 598 -26.41 5.58 -6.94
CA LEU A 598 -25.46 4.47 -7.04
C LEU A 598 -24.03 5.02 -7.23
N VAL A 599 -23.04 4.36 -6.62
CA VAL A 599 -21.61 4.57 -6.92
C VAL A 599 -21.02 3.28 -7.46
N ALA A 600 -20.19 3.39 -8.50
CA ALA A 600 -19.47 2.27 -9.08
C ALA A 600 -17.97 2.33 -8.76
N ILE A 601 -17.35 1.19 -8.49
CA ILE A 601 -15.91 1.06 -8.26
C ILE A 601 -15.28 0.40 -9.48
N THR A 602 -14.34 1.10 -10.10
CA THR A 602 -13.45 0.58 -11.14
C THR A 602 -12.10 0.29 -10.49
N SER A 603 -11.83 -0.92 -10.02
CA SER A 603 -12.59 -2.17 -10.19
C SER A 603 -12.45 -3.09 -8.97
N PHE A 604 -13.20 -4.20 -8.92
CA PHE A 604 -12.85 -5.30 -8.03
C PHE A 604 -11.50 -5.90 -8.44
N ASN A 605 -11.39 -6.42 -9.67
CA ASN A 605 -10.27 -7.25 -10.10
C ASN A 605 -9.74 -7.03 -11.53
N GLU A 606 -9.75 -5.80 -12.05
CA GLU A 606 -9.11 -5.52 -13.35
C GLU A 606 -7.59 -5.36 -13.21
N TRP A 607 -6.92 -6.50 -13.03
CA TRP A 607 -5.48 -6.56 -12.77
C TRP A 607 -4.63 -5.96 -13.88
N HIS A 608 -5.10 -6.03 -15.13
CA HIS A 608 -4.37 -5.52 -16.29
C HIS A 608 -4.25 -4.00 -16.29
N GLU A 609 -5.21 -3.30 -15.69
CA GLU A 609 -5.23 -1.84 -15.62
C GLU A 609 -4.80 -1.30 -14.25
N GLY A 610 -4.46 -2.19 -13.30
CA GLY A 610 -3.98 -1.79 -11.98
C GLY A 610 -5.03 -1.06 -11.15
N THR A 611 -6.32 -1.20 -11.48
CA THR A 611 -7.45 -0.50 -10.84
C THR A 611 -8.12 -1.32 -9.74
N GLN A 612 -7.65 -2.54 -9.50
CA GLN A 612 -8.27 -3.50 -8.60
C GLN A 612 -8.24 -3.04 -7.13
N ILE A 613 -9.33 -3.26 -6.39
CA ILE A 613 -9.35 -3.24 -4.92
C ILE A 613 -9.08 -4.62 -4.30
N GLU A 614 -9.13 -5.69 -5.11
CA GLU A 614 -8.75 -7.06 -4.72
C GLU A 614 -7.33 -7.08 -4.15
N PRO A 615 -7.05 -7.83 -3.06
CA PRO A 615 -5.76 -7.79 -2.38
C PRO A 615 -4.56 -8.10 -3.27
N ALA A 616 -3.53 -7.24 -3.21
CA ALA A 616 -2.26 -7.43 -3.89
C ALA A 616 -1.11 -7.66 -2.89
N VAL A 617 -0.14 -8.50 -3.27
CA VAL A 617 1.02 -8.84 -2.44
C VAL A 617 2.35 -8.44 -3.08
N PRO A 618 3.38 -8.11 -2.28
CA PRO A 618 4.72 -7.89 -2.80
C PRO A 618 5.23 -9.13 -3.56
N LYS A 619 5.75 -8.92 -4.77
CA LYS A 619 6.35 -9.99 -5.56
C LYS A 619 7.49 -9.47 -6.44
N THR A 620 8.56 -10.26 -6.51
CA THR A 620 9.68 -10.03 -7.42
C THR A 620 9.97 -11.30 -8.21
N ILE A 621 10.19 -11.12 -9.51
CA ILE A 621 10.69 -12.13 -10.43
C ILE A 621 11.96 -11.60 -11.11
N PRO A 622 12.77 -12.45 -11.79
CA PRO A 622 13.91 -11.95 -12.54
C PRO A 622 13.51 -10.85 -13.54
N GLY A 623 14.07 -9.66 -13.37
CA GLY A 623 13.84 -8.52 -14.26
C GLY A 623 12.54 -7.73 -14.04
N PHE A 624 11.72 -8.07 -13.04
CA PHE A 624 10.50 -7.32 -12.75
C PHE A 624 10.10 -7.39 -11.27
N THR A 625 9.78 -6.24 -10.69
CA THR A 625 9.18 -6.12 -9.36
C THR A 625 7.77 -5.60 -9.53
N TYR A 626 6.79 -6.37 -9.08
CA TYR A 626 5.39 -5.97 -9.08
C TYR A 626 5.19 -4.81 -8.09
N LEU A 627 4.26 -3.91 -8.40
CA LEU A 627 3.73 -2.96 -7.44
C LEU A 627 2.90 -3.70 -6.40
N ASP A 628 2.81 -3.09 -5.22
CA ASP A 628 2.04 -3.57 -4.08
C ASP A 628 1.36 -2.37 -3.40
N TYR A 629 0.67 -2.62 -2.29
CA TYR A 629 -0.10 -1.59 -1.57
C TYR A 629 0.69 -0.88 -0.48
N TRP A 630 1.99 -1.15 -0.38
CA TRP A 630 2.83 -0.62 0.67
C TRP A 630 2.72 0.92 0.81
N PRO A 631 2.66 1.46 2.06
CA PRO A 631 2.76 0.81 3.36
C PRO A 631 1.44 0.19 3.87
N ARG A 632 0.44 0.06 2.99
CA ARG A 632 -0.83 -0.55 3.34
C ARG A 632 -0.78 -2.07 3.19
N GLU A 633 -1.49 -2.76 4.07
CA GLU A 633 -1.70 -4.21 3.99
C GLU A 633 -2.43 -4.60 2.69
N PRO A 634 -2.28 -5.85 2.20
CA PRO A 634 -2.92 -6.32 0.98
C PRO A 634 -4.43 -6.05 0.92
N ALA A 635 -5.15 -6.17 2.04
CA ALA A 635 -6.60 -5.97 2.08
C ALA A 635 -7.04 -4.51 2.33
N TRP A 636 -6.12 -3.55 2.37
CA TRP A 636 -6.44 -2.18 2.78
C TRP A 636 -7.48 -1.49 1.88
N TYR A 637 -7.44 -1.72 0.57
CA TYR A 637 -8.44 -1.12 -0.34
C TYR A 637 -9.84 -1.67 -0.08
N LEU A 638 -9.99 -2.94 0.33
CA LEU A 638 -11.27 -3.48 0.78
C LEU A 638 -11.76 -2.74 2.03
N ASP A 639 -10.89 -2.58 3.03
CA ASP A 639 -11.26 -1.90 4.28
C ASP A 639 -11.57 -0.41 4.06
N ARG A 640 -10.85 0.23 3.12
CA ARG A 640 -11.09 1.62 2.75
C ARG A 640 -12.38 1.78 1.97
N THR A 641 -12.70 0.85 1.07
CA THR A 641 -14.03 0.81 0.42
C THR A 641 -15.12 0.68 1.48
N ALA A 642 -14.97 -0.21 2.47
CA ALA A 642 -15.95 -0.38 3.53
C ALA A 642 -16.17 0.91 4.34
N HIS A 643 -15.10 1.69 4.57
CA HIS A 643 -15.21 3.01 5.19
C HIS A 643 -16.08 3.96 4.35
N TRP A 644 -15.82 4.07 3.05
CA TRP A 644 -16.58 4.95 2.17
C TRP A 644 -18.02 4.51 1.96
N VAL A 645 -18.27 3.20 1.85
CA VAL A 645 -19.63 2.63 1.81
C VAL A 645 -20.44 3.05 3.04
N ARG A 646 -19.86 2.93 4.25
CA ARG A 646 -20.55 3.37 5.48
C ARG A 646 -20.86 4.87 5.48
N GLN A 647 -19.97 5.70 4.93
CA GLN A 647 -20.24 7.13 4.81
C GLN A 647 -21.32 7.44 3.78
N PHE A 648 -21.38 6.67 2.69
CA PHE A 648 -22.38 6.81 1.65
C PHE A 648 -23.77 6.37 2.12
N ASP A 649 -23.87 5.23 2.81
CA ASP A 649 -25.15 4.73 3.34
C ASP A 649 -25.69 5.55 4.52
N ALA A 650 -24.82 6.31 5.20
CA ALA A 650 -25.23 7.23 6.25
C ALA A 650 -25.89 8.52 5.71
N ARG A 651 -25.85 8.74 4.39
CA ARG A 651 -26.52 9.83 3.67
C ARG A 651 -27.79 9.29 3.00
#